data_AF-A0A931KPU6-F1
#
_entry.id   AF-A0A931KPU6-F1
#
_cell.length_a   1.000
_cell.length_b   1.000
_cell.length_c   1.000
_cell.angle_alpha   90.00
_cell.angle_beta   90.00
_cell.angle_gamma   90.00
#
_symmetry.space_group_name_H-M   'P 1'
#
loop_
_entity.id
_entity.type
_entity.pdbx_description
1 polymer ?
#
loop_
_entity_poly.entity_id
_entity_poly.type
_entity_poly.pdbx_seq_one_letter_code
_entity_poly.pdbx_strand_id
1 'polypeptide(L)'
;MMRILHILSPHFPWVIHATQSLNFSLPFLSNCPESFEKMKPVSMKKTLRFGTYCCRLLLILPGIFLLQVSPVKGQNIDFGKSYINITKGLNGGTIETGDTLEIRASIVVRSGRYDSCGYIDAIPAGTVYIPGTIRVLTNEGKIYKQFTDAAGDDEGWISGSNVTIHLGYRPGDGEASAFRRGRIRNTHYPSFFGGTCIMVASFQVVVTAAIGTNISTGGGSMTYRLTPGGSLSSFTFPSNTVAIYTNYGVCSNAVGVNAIGTEFNGTFGSGPTRNRGTSANVPPGYTYALFTNSGPNDYYYGVANNTSTINNYTTSNSWLKPDGSFPTHRVFSVWDIIGDHTGAADPYAGNSATDTVANNNGGYMLIVNAAYRIDSAFQQTISGLCPNTYYEISCWIRNICSKCGCDSTGKGASSASYIPTAPGDSSGVSPNITFEVNGVDYYTTGNILYTGKWVKKGFTYLTGPAQTSITLKFFNNAPGGGGNDWSLDDITVASCSPELQLNPSPNPFICENNLVEIGATVYSYFNNYTYYKWQESTDNGGSWFDTGVNGGPEVPVWNGSEWEYSVSYPSFIGTSLDSGKKYRLVIATTASNLADANCSFTDATVITLTVDSCLILPTDFIGFTGHAGNTAIDLTWTTNQEFAPLQYIVEKSTDGVHFLPIATVNSYHNNQPTNQYYYTDNSPIANTVYYRIKLSDHGNYKYSKTLQFLEKSQGLSFGSTANPFKGALQFEINSAQNTTAGIWVIDQLGRTMSQYTVTLNSGRNPLVIPASEKYSAGIYTLKVVVNDFSITRKMVKASY
;
A
#
# COMPACT_ATOMS: atom_id res chain seq x y z
N MET A 1 -7.11 -17.31 -78.75
CA MET A 1 -5.90 -16.61 -79.25
C MET A 1 -4.78 -16.89 -78.25
N MET A 2 -3.68 -17.55 -78.67
CA MET A 2 -2.39 -16.93 -79.07
C MET A 2 -1.62 -16.26 -77.91
N ARG A 3 -0.32 -16.51 -77.68
CA ARG A 3 0.64 -17.60 -78.03
C ARG A 3 1.92 -17.39 -77.15
N ILE A 4 2.65 -18.42 -76.64
CA ILE A 4 3.92 -19.03 -77.17
C ILE A 4 5.08 -18.01 -77.32
N LEU A 5 6.36 -18.21 -76.92
CA LEU A 5 7.19 -19.28 -76.26
C LEU A 5 8.57 -18.61 -75.84
N HIS A 6 9.66 -19.16 -75.27
CA HIS A 6 10.12 -20.47 -74.71
C HIS A 6 11.44 -20.29 -73.87
N ILE A 7 12.17 -21.40 -73.63
CA ILE A 7 13.63 -21.58 -73.38
C ILE A 7 14.11 -21.56 -71.90
N LEU A 8 14.83 -22.56 -71.34
CA LEU A 8 14.89 -24.04 -71.51
C LEU A 8 15.67 -24.65 -70.30
N SER A 9 15.71 -25.99 -70.18
CA SER A 9 16.44 -26.79 -69.13
C SER A 9 17.62 -27.58 -69.79
N PRO A 10 18.36 -28.56 -69.18
CA PRO A 10 18.36 -29.20 -67.84
C PRO A 10 19.75 -29.05 -67.10
N HIS A 11 20.37 -29.88 -66.22
CA HIS A 11 20.23 -31.29 -65.75
C HIS A 11 20.83 -31.55 -64.32
N PHE A 12 20.26 -32.54 -63.62
CA PHE A 12 20.82 -33.68 -62.83
C PHE A 12 22.37 -33.89 -62.71
N PRO A 13 22.91 -34.70 -61.74
CA PRO A 13 22.44 -35.01 -60.35
C PRO A 13 23.49 -35.50 -59.25
N TRP A 14 22.97 -35.89 -58.06
CA TRP A 14 23.43 -36.97 -57.11
C TRP A 14 24.72 -36.86 -56.22
N VAL A 15 24.55 -37.27 -54.93
CA VAL A 15 25.50 -37.91 -53.95
C VAL A 15 26.36 -37.10 -52.92
N ILE A 16 25.90 -37.15 -51.65
CA ILE A 16 26.58 -37.45 -50.34
C ILE A 16 28.10 -37.18 -50.12
N HIS A 17 28.49 -36.28 -49.19
CA HIS A 17 29.15 -36.62 -47.90
C HIS A 17 29.58 -35.46 -46.95
N ALA A 18 29.70 -35.83 -45.67
CA ALA A 18 30.63 -35.36 -44.63
C ALA A 18 30.65 -33.88 -44.16
N THR A 19 30.49 -33.71 -42.85
CA THR A 19 30.83 -32.49 -42.10
C THR A 19 32.34 -32.43 -41.78
N GLN A 20 32.95 -31.25 -41.89
CA GLN A 20 34.16 -30.89 -41.15
C GLN A 20 34.03 -29.49 -40.54
N SER A 21 34.61 -29.32 -39.35
CA SER A 21 34.65 -28.07 -38.60
C SER A 21 35.89 -27.23 -38.97
N LEU A 22 35.72 -25.93 -39.15
CA LEU A 22 36.82 -24.97 -39.31
C LEU A 22 36.86 -24.00 -38.13
N ASN A 23 38.03 -23.91 -37.49
CA ASN A 23 38.35 -22.83 -36.55
C ASN A 23 38.66 -21.55 -37.33
N PHE A 24 38.32 -20.38 -36.79
CA PHE A 24 39.11 -19.16 -36.97
C PHE A 24 39.10 -18.28 -35.73
N SER A 25 40.08 -17.39 -35.62
CA SER A 25 40.52 -16.70 -34.40
C SER A 25 40.11 -15.22 -34.34
N LEU A 26 40.15 -14.64 -33.14
CA LEU A 26 40.07 -13.20 -32.89
C LEU A 26 41.21 -12.74 -31.94
N PRO A 27 41.76 -11.51 -32.08
CA PRO A 27 42.97 -11.10 -31.34
C PRO A 27 42.75 -10.04 -30.23
N PHE A 28 43.39 -10.30 -29.08
CA PHE A 28 44.20 -9.40 -28.24
C PHE A 28 43.71 -8.06 -27.63
N LEU A 29 44.36 -7.75 -26.47
CA LEU A 29 44.43 -6.52 -25.66
C LEU A 29 43.29 -6.24 -24.64
N SER A 30 43.54 -5.78 -23.41
CA SER A 30 44.74 -5.85 -22.53
C SER A 30 44.49 -5.25 -21.11
N ASN A 31 45.16 -5.79 -20.08
CA ASN A 31 45.73 -5.13 -18.86
C ASN A 31 45.27 -5.58 -17.46
N CYS A 32 46.15 -5.29 -16.49
CA CYS A 32 46.14 -5.50 -15.04
C CYS A 32 46.47 -6.93 -14.52
N PRO A 33 47.14 -7.04 -13.35
CA PRO A 33 48.34 -7.91 -13.28
C PRO A 33 48.34 -8.99 -12.18
N GLU A 34 49.35 -9.86 -12.24
CA GLU A 34 49.60 -10.98 -11.32
C GLU A 34 50.13 -10.56 -9.93
N SER A 35 49.94 -11.45 -8.95
CA SER A 35 50.92 -11.68 -7.88
C SER A 35 51.10 -13.19 -7.63
N PHE A 36 52.25 -13.59 -7.09
CA PHE A 36 52.76 -14.98 -7.10
C PHE A 36 52.35 -15.79 -5.85
N GLU A 37 52.24 -17.12 -5.98
CA GLU A 37 53.27 -18.04 -5.47
C GLU A 37 53.18 -19.49 -6.02
N LYS A 38 54.10 -20.38 -5.60
CA LYS A 38 54.43 -21.66 -6.29
C LYS A 38 54.65 -22.84 -5.34
N MET A 39 54.67 -24.04 -5.94
CA MET A 39 55.24 -25.33 -5.44
C MET A 39 54.31 -26.16 -4.52
N LYS A 40 54.34 -27.51 -4.52
CA LYS A 40 54.97 -28.52 -5.42
C LYS A 40 54.24 -29.88 -5.28
N PRO A 41 54.26 -30.78 -6.28
CA PRO A 41 53.59 -32.09 -6.22
C PRO A 41 54.50 -33.25 -5.79
N VAL A 42 53.89 -34.39 -5.40
CA VAL A 42 54.54 -35.70 -5.20
C VAL A 42 53.69 -36.79 -5.90
N SER A 43 54.33 -37.86 -6.40
CA SER A 43 53.68 -38.94 -7.15
C SER A 43 54.16 -40.33 -6.70
N MET A 44 53.38 -41.39 -6.98
CA MET A 44 53.97 -42.73 -7.20
C MET A 44 53.10 -43.63 -8.09
N LYS A 45 53.65 -44.78 -8.52
CA LYS A 45 53.14 -45.63 -9.61
C LYS A 45 53.06 -47.12 -9.24
N LYS A 46 52.03 -47.79 -9.78
CA LYS A 46 51.97 -49.18 -10.27
C LYS A 46 52.30 -50.39 -9.34
N THR A 47 51.23 -51.13 -9.00
CA THR A 47 50.96 -52.53 -9.42
C THR A 47 51.89 -53.69 -8.99
N LEU A 48 51.36 -54.71 -8.27
CA LEU A 48 51.35 -56.13 -8.72
C LEU A 48 50.45 -57.11 -7.91
N ARG A 49 49.76 -58.00 -8.65
CA ARG A 49 49.27 -59.39 -8.38
C ARG A 49 48.47 -59.82 -7.12
N PHE A 50 47.23 -60.26 -7.42
CA PHE A 50 46.53 -61.52 -7.01
C PHE A 50 46.49 -62.00 -5.54
N GLY A 51 45.25 -62.04 -5.02
CA GLY A 51 44.79 -62.98 -3.99
C GLY A 51 43.27 -63.16 -4.09
N THR A 52 42.77 -64.40 -4.13
CA THR A 52 41.34 -64.70 -4.27
C THR A 52 40.75 -65.07 -2.91
N TYR A 53 39.60 -64.49 -2.51
CA TYR A 53 38.42 -65.20 -1.96
C TYR A 53 37.30 -64.24 -1.49
N CYS A 54 36.06 -64.66 -1.72
CA CYS A 54 34.77 -64.25 -1.14
C CYS A 54 34.66 -62.97 -0.27
N CYS A 55 34.08 -61.90 -0.85
CA CYS A 55 32.77 -61.41 -0.37
C CYS A 55 32.06 -60.56 -1.44
N ARG A 56 30.73 -60.37 -1.30
CA ARG A 56 29.96 -59.43 -2.15
C ARG A 56 30.10 -58.01 -1.60
N LEU A 57 30.57 -57.07 -2.42
CA LEU A 57 30.43 -55.64 -2.16
C LEU A 57 29.72 -54.98 -3.36
N LEU A 58 28.71 -54.15 -3.07
CA LEU A 58 27.91 -53.48 -4.11
C LEU A 58 28.64 -52.22 -4.58
N LEU A 59 28.96 -52.13 -5.87
CA LEU A 59 29.51 -50.90 -6.45
C LEU A 59 28.39 -49.87 -6.64
N ILE A 60 28.38 -48.85 -5.77
CA ILE A 60 27.49 -47.69 -5.92
C ILE A 60 28.07 -46.78 -7.02
N LEU A 61 27.58 -46.96 -8.24
CA LEU A 61 27.70 -45.94 -9.28
C LEU A 61 26.77 -44.77 -8.93
N PRO A 62 27.20 -43.50 -9.06
CA PRO A 62 26.30 -42.36 -8.94
C PRO A 62 25.40 -42.34 -10.19
N GLY A 63 24.23 -42.96 -10.05
CA GLY A 63 23.19 -42.93 -11.08
C GLY A 63 22.69 -41.49 -11.26
N ILE A 64 23.20 -40.79 -12.28
CA ILE A 64 22.66 -39.50 -12.71
C ILE A 64 21.21 -39.77 -13.12
N PHE A 65 20.27 -39.37 -12.27
CA PHE A 65 18.84 -39.52 -12.50
C PHE A 65 18.40 -38.48 -13.54
N LEU A 66 18.75 -38.74 -14.79
CA LEU A 66 18.13 -38.09 -15.94
C LEU A 66 16.64 -38.43 -15.90
N LEU A 67 15.87 -37.53 -15.29
CA LEU A 67 14.43 -37.46 -15.46
C LEU A 67 14.17 -37.29 -16.96
N GLN A 68 13.90 -38.41 -17.63
CA GLN A 68 13.40 -38.40 -18.99
C GLN A 68 11.97 -37.88 -18.96
N VAL A 69 11.84 -36.56 -18.92
CA VAL A 69 10.65 -35.84 -19.36
C VAL A 69 10.49 -36.14 -20.85
N SER A 70 9.91 -37.30 -21.17
CA SER A 70 9.50 -37.63 -22.52
C SER A 70 8.51 -36.55 -22.97
N PRO A 71 8.81 -35.75 -24.00
CA PRO A 71 7.88 -34.73 -24.45
C PRO A 71 6.61 -35.43 -24.92
N VAL A 72 5.45 -35.07 -24.35
CA VAL A 72 4.16 -35.76 -24.58
C VAL A 72 3.58 -35.37 -25.94
N LYS A 73 4.30 -35.73 -27.01
CA LYS A 73 3.84 -35.66 -28.39
C LYS A 73 2.90 -36.85 -28.64
N GLY A 74 1.58 -36.62 -28.59
CA GLY A 74 0.61 -37.54 -29.20
C GLY A 74 -0.65 -37.89 -28.41
N GLN A 75 -0.83 -37.42 -27.17
CA GLN A 75 -2.11 -37.58 -26.45
C GLN A 75 -3.07 -36.44 -26.83
N ASN A 76 -4.28 -36.80 -27.26
CA ASN A 76 -5.40 -35.88 -27.54
C ASN A 76 -6.35 -35.73 -26.35
N ILE A 77 -5.87 -36.11 -25.17
CA ILE A 77 -6.54 -36.02 -23.88
C ILE A 77 -5.60 -35.30 -22.91
N ASP A 78 -6.14 -34.33 -22.18
CA ASP A 78 -5.42 -33.66 -21.08
C ASP A 78 -6.22 -33.77 -19.78
N PHE A 79 -5.51 -33.60 -18.67
CA PHE A 79 -6.04 -33.60 -17.31
C PHE A 79 -5.52 -32.39 -16.56
N GLY A 80 -6.31 -31.85 -15.64
CA GLY A 80 -5.89 -30.83 -14.68
C GLY A 80 -6.67 -30.95 -13.37
N LYS A 81 -6.08 -30.52 -12.25
CA LYS A 81 -6.77 -30.41 -10.96
C LYS A 81 -6.46 -29.08 -10.31
N SER A 82 -7.47 -28.45 -9.75
CA SER A 82 -7.44 -27.14 -9.10
C SER A 82 -8.57 -27.05 -8.07
N TYR A 83 -8.75 -25.87 -7.48
CA TYR A 83 -9.94 -25.53 -6.71
C TYR A 83 -10.36 -24.10 -7.02
N ILE A 84 -11.60 -23.76 -6.68
CA ILE A 84 -12.08 -22.38 -6.63
C ILE A 84 -12.54 -22.09 -5.21
N ASN A 85 -11.98 -21.07 -4.56
CA ASN A 85 -12.48 -20.59 -3.28
C ASN A 85 -13.76 -19.77 -3.52
N ILE A 86 -14.91 -20.36 -3.21
CA ILE A 86 -16.23 -19.75 -3.45
C ILE A 86 -16.46 -18.59 -2.48
N THR A 87 -16.02 -18.72 -1.22
CA THR A 87 -16.19 -17.68 -0.19
C THR A 87 -15.53 -16.36 -0.60
N LYS A 88 -14.37 -16.40 -1.26
CA LYS A 88 -13.66 -15.20 -1.74
C LYS A 88 -14.21 -14.61 -3.06
N GLY A 89 -15.04 -15.36 -3.80
CA GLY A 89 -15.82 -14.87 -4.95
C GLY A 89 -15.01 -14.13 -6.03
N LEU A 90 -15.25 -12.82 -6.17
CA LEU A 90 -14.55 -11.92 -7.10
C LEU A 90 -13.39 -11.15 -6.44
N ASN A 91 -13.39 -11.08 -5.11
CA ASN A 91 -12.43 -10.28 -4.34
C ASN A 91 -11.07 -10.99 -4.29
N GLY A 92 -11.09 -12.32 -4.16
CA GLY A 92 -9.90 -13.10 -3.86
C GLY A 92 -9.50 -12.98 -2.40
N GLY A 93 -8.37 -13.57 -2.05
CA GLY A 93 -7.87 -13.66 -0.69
C GLY A 93 -6.98 -14.87 -0.51
N THR A 94 -6.37 -14.95 0.67
CA THR A 94 -5.76 -16.18 1.16
C THR A 94 -6.84 -17.21 1.50
N ILE A 95 -6.45 -18.46 1.73
CA ILE A 95 -7.41 -19.51 2.12
C ILE A 95 -7.48 -19.55 3.65
N GLU A 96 -8.68 -19.46 4.22
CA GLU A 96 -8.90 -19.31 5.66
C GLU A 96 -9.84 -20.39 6.22
N THR A 97 -9.77 -20.64 7.53
CA THR A 97 -10.68 -21.56 8.22
C THR A 97 -12.13 -21.11 8.05
N GLY A 98 -13.00 -21.99 7.56
CA GLY A 98 -14.39 -21.68 7.19
C GLY A 98 -14.62 -21.33 5.72
N ASP A 99 -13.58 -21.16 4.89
CA ASP A 99 -13.76 -20.99 3.46
C ASP A 99 -14.35 -22.25 2.81
N THR A 100 -15.21 -22.05 1.80
CA THR A 100 -15.74 -23.14 0.96
C THR A 100 -14.92 -23.24 -0.32
N LEU A 101 -14.25 -24.38 -0.50
CA LEU A 101 -13.48 -24.70 -1.69
C LEU A 101 -14.27 -25.67 -2.57
N GLU A 102 -14.43 -25.34 -3.85
CA GLU A 102 -14.89 -26.28 -4.86
C GLU A 102 -13.67 -26.95 -5.51
N ILE A 103 -13.47 -28.24 -5.23
CA ILE A 103 -12.43 -29.05 -5.87
C ILE A 103 -12.86 -29.31 -7.31
N ARG A 104 -11.94 -29.17 -8.26
CA ARG A 104 -12.20 -29.31 -9.70
C ARG A 104 -11.13 -30.19 -10.34
N ALA A 105 -11.54 -31.21 -11.08
CA ALA A 105 -10.67 -32.08 -11.85
C ALA A 105 -11.17 -32.18 -13.30
N SER A 106 -10.43 -31.59 -14.24
CA SER A 106 -10.79 -31.59 -15.67
C SER A 106 -10.33 -32.86 -16.38
N ILE A 107 -11.17 -33.34 -17.30
CA ILE A 107 -10.83 -34.26 -18.38
C ILE A 107 -11.20 -33.58 -19.70
N VAL A 108 -10.21 -33.39 -20.55
CA VAL A 108 -10.31 -32.64 -21.80
C VAL A 108 -10.05 -33.60 -22.96
N VAL A 109 -10.98 -33.74 -23.89
CA VAL A 109 -10.82 -34.58 -25.08
C VAL A 109 -10.81 -33.70 -26.32
N ARG A 110 -9.61 -33.40 -26.83
CA ARG A 110 -9.36 -32.54 -28.01
C ARG A 110 -9.66 -33.23 -29.34
N SER A 111 -9.42 -34.54 -29.44
CA SER A 111 -9.86 -35.34 -30.58
C SER A 111 -10.02 -36.83 -30.21
N GLY A 112 -10.84 -37.55 -30.99
CA GLY A 112 -11.01 -38.99 -30.83
C GLY A 112 -12.04 -39.38 -29.75
N ARG A 113 -11.84 -40.55 -29.13
CA ARG A 113 -12.73 -41.15 -28.15
C ARG A 113 -11.97 -41.92 -27.09
N TYR A 114 -12.40 -41.81 -25.84
CA TYR A 114 -11.84 -42.49 -24.68
C TYR A 114 -12.99 -43.15 -23.92
N ASP A 115 -12.80 -44.40 -23.50
CA ASP A 115 -13.86 -45.27 -22.96
C ASP A 115 -13.63 -45.53 -21.47
N SER A 116 -14.67 -45.88 -20.73
CA SER A 116 -14.60 -46.19 -19.30
C SER A 116 -13.98 -45.06 -18.45
N CYS A 117 -14.36 -43.83 -18.76
CA CYS A 117 -13.94 -42.60 -18.09
C CYS A 117 -14.53 -42.47 -16.67
N GLY A 118 -13.69 -42.11 -15.70
CA GLY A 118 -14.17 -41.85 -14.33
C GLY A 118 -13.10 -41.24 -13.41
N TYR A 119 -13.55 -40.42 -12.48
CA TYR A 119 -12.76 -39.72 -11.47
C TYR A 119 -12.94 -40.38 -10.10
N ILE A 120 -11.85 -40.49 -9.33
CA ILE A 120 -11.85 -40.93 -7.93
C ILE A 120 -10.95 -39.97 -7.14
N ASP A 121 -11.40 -39.53 -5.97
CA ASP A 121 -10.64 -38.62 -5.11
C ASP A 121 -10.93 -38.86 -3.62
N ALA A 122 -10.10 -38.29 -2.76
CA ALA A 122 -10.36 -38.23 -1.32
C ALA A 122 -10.73 -36.81 -0.88
N ILE A 123 -11.61 -36.68 0.11
CA ILE A 123 -11.84 -35.42 0.80
C ILE A 123 -10.53 -34.97 1.47
N PRO A 124 -10.01 -33.76 1.18
CA PRO A 124 -8.77 -33.26 1.78
C PRO A 124 -8.79 -33.30 3.31
N ALA A 125 -7.72 -33.84 3.90
CA ALA A 125 -7.52 -33.74 5.35
C ALA A 125 -7.47 -32.27 5.77
N GLY A 126 -8.14 -31.94 6.89
CA GLY A 126 -8.36 -30.54 7.29
C GLY A 126 -9.52 -29.85 6.57
N THR A 127 -10.39 -30.61 5.88
CA THR A 127 -11.64 -30.11 5.31
C THR A 127 -12.79 -31.08 5.59
N VAL A 128 -14.04 -30.60 5.45
CA VAL A 128 -15.26 -31.40 5.59
C VAL A 128 -16.11 -31.29 4.33
N TYR A 129 -16.59 -32.41 3.81
CA TYR A 129 -17.45 -32.48 2.64
C TYR A 129 -18.80 -31.77 2.83
N ILE A 130 -19.28 -31.07 1.79
CA ILE A 130 -20.62 -30.45 1.76
C ILE A 130 -21.59 -31.38 1.01
N PRO A 131 -22.61 -31.97 1.67
CA PRO A 131 -23.56 -32.89 1.06
C PRO A 131 -24.26 -32.37 -0.20
N GLY A 132 -24.52 -33.26 -1.15
CA GLY A 132 -25.23 -32.99 -2.40
C GLY A 132 -24.45 -32.16 -3.42
N THR A 133 -23.14 -31.99 -3.25
CA THR A 133 -22.31 -31.13 -4.12
C THR A 133 -21.52 -31.87 -5.20
N ILE A 134 -21.59 -33.21 -5.26
CA ILE A 134 -20.92 -34.02 -6.29
C ILE A 134 -21.56 -33.74 -7.66
N ARG A 135 -20.75 -33.37 -8.65
CA ARG A 135 -21.22 -32.94 -9.97
C ARG A 135 -20.16 -32.98 -11.06
N VAL A 136 -20.61 -32.88 -12.31
CA VAL A 136 -19.81 -32.47 -13.46
C VAL A 136 -20.22 -31.07 -13.87
N LEU A 137 -19.22 -30.20 -14.01
CA LEU A 137 -19.35 -28.83 -14.47
C LEU A 137 -18.83 -28.70 -15.92
N THR A 138 -19.24 -27.60 -16.55
CA THR A 138 -18.53 -27.00 -17.69
C THR A 138 -17.23 -26.33 -17.20
N ASN A 139 -16.33 -25.93 -18.11
CA ASN A 139 -15.11 -25.19 -17.75
C ASN A 139 -15.41 -23.77 -17.20
N GLU A 140 -16.52 -23.14 -17.60
CA GLU A 140 -17.01 -21.90 -16.98
C GLU A 140 -17.61 -22.13 -15.57
N GLY A 141 -17.64 -23.37 -15.08
CA GLY A 141 -18.16 -23.73 -13.76
C GLY A 141 -19.67 -23.87 -13.66
N LYS A 142 -20.38 -24.00 -14.78
CA LYS A 142 -21.84 -24.20 -14.80
C LYS A 142 -22.16 -25.68 -14.58
N ILE A 143 -23.23 -26.00 -13.85
CA ILE A 143 -23.61 -27.39 -13.60
C ILE A 143 -24.08 -28.04 -14.90
N TYR A 144 -23.39 -29.10 -15.34
CA TYR A 144 -23.79 -29.92 -16.49
C TYR A 144 -24.60 -31.14 -16.05
N LYS A 145 -24.17 -31.80 -14.96
CA LYS A 145 -24.95 -32.82 -14.25
C LYS A 145 -24.59 -32.82 -12.77
N GLN A 146 -25.58 -32.98 -11.90
CA GLN A 146 -25.43 -33.10 -10.44
C GLN A 146 -25.96 -34.46 -9.99
N PHE A 147 -25.41 -34.95 -8.88
CA PHE A 147 -25.58 -36.32 -8.40
C PHE A 147 -26.10 -36.33 -6.96
N THR A 148 -26.63 -37.47 -6.54
CA THR A 148 -26.87 -37.78 -5.13
C THR A 148 -25.56 -38.19 -4.45
N ASP A 149 -25.55 -38.23 -3.12
CA ASP A 149 -24.38 -38.70 -2.37
C ASP A 149 -24.34 -40.24 -2.26
N ALA A 150 -25.41 -40.93 -2.68
CA ALA A 150 -25.70 -42.33 -2.37
C ALA A 150 -25.09 -43.30 -3.40
N ALA A 151 -24.30 -44.25 -2.89
CA ALA A 151 -23.63 -45.24 -3.72
C ALA A 151 -24.62 -46.24 -4.34
N GLY A 152 -24.82 -46.15 -5.65
CA GLY A 152 -25.64 -47.08 -6.45
C GLY A 152 -26.86 -46.45 -7.12
N ASP A 153 -27.24 -45.23 -6.74
CA ASP A 153 -28.43 -44.54 -7.27
C ASP A 153 -28.14 -43.89 -8.63
N ASP A 154 -27.01 -43.17 -8.76
CA ASP A 154 -26.59 -42.51 -9.99
C ASP A 154 -25.05 -42.55 -10.19
N GLU A 155 -24.53 -41.76 -11.14
CA GLU A 155 -23.11 -41.82 -11.55
C GLU A 155 -22.10 -41.17 -10.59
N GLY A 156 -22.55 -40.42 -9.58
CA GLY A 156 -21.70 -39.83 -8.54
C GLY A 156 -22.05 -40.36 -7.16
N TRP A 157 -21.06 -40.54 -6.28
CA TRP A 157 -21.32 -40.84 -4.87
C TRP A 157 -20.09 -40.56 -3.98
N ILE A 158 -20.31 -40.54 -2.66
CA ILE A 158 -19.24 -40.56 -1.65
C ILE A 158 -19.35 -41.83 -0.80
N SER A 159 -18.20 -42.44 -0.49
CA SER A 159 -18.11 -43.62 0.38
C SER A 159 -16.97 -43.44 1.38
N GLY A 160 -17.32 -43.21 2.65
CA GLY A 160 -16.36 -42.78 3.67
C GLY A 160 -15.78 -41.41 3.30
N SER A 161 -14.47 -41.32 3.11
CA SER A 161 -13.79 -40.11 2.64
C SER A 161 -13.61 -40.04 1.12
N ASN A 162 -14.11 -41.00 0.34
CA ASN A 162 -13.75 -41.12 -1.08
C ASN A 162 -14.93 -40.75 -1.99
N VAL A 163 -14.74 -39.73 -2.83
CA VAL A 163 -15.68 -39.33 -3.89
C VAL A 163 -15.37 -40.12 -5.16
N THR A 164 -16.40 -40.60 -5.85
CA THR A 164 -16.27 -41.23 -7.18
C THR A 164 -17.30 -40.63 -8.14
N ILE A 165 -16.89 -40.39 -9.39
CA ILE A 165 -17.79 -39.95 -10.47
C ILE A 165 -17.49 -40.74 -11.75
N HIS A 166 -18.49 -41.43 -12.29
CA HIS A 166 -18.44 -42.06 -13.61
C HIS A 166 -18.78 -41.04 -14.70
N LEU A 167 -17.89 -40.85 -15.69
CA LEU A 167 -17.93 -39.73 -16.64
C LEU A 167 -18.30 -40.16 -18.06
N GLY A 168 -18.94 -39.27 -18.82
CA GLY A 168 -19.31 -39.48 -20.23
C GLY A 168 -20.78 -39.87 -20.42
N TYR A 169 -21.63 -38.90 -20.77
CA TYR A 169 -23.09 -39.01 -20.60
C TYR A 169 -23.91 -38.96 -21.91
N ARG A 170 -23.30 -39.22 -23.07
CA ARG A 170 -24.02 -39.12 -24.36
C ARG A 170 -24.94 -40.33 -24.58
N PRO A 171 -26.27 -40.13 -24.72
CA PRO A 171 -27.19 -41.24 -24.96
C PRO A 171 -26.83 -42.05 -26.20
N GLY A 172 -26.88 -43.38 -26.07
CA GLY A 172 -26.58 -44.32 -27.15
C GLY A 172 -25.10 -44.46 -27.54
N ASP A 173 -24.17 -43.71 -26.91
CA ASP A 173 -22.73 -43.79 -27.18
C ASP A 173 -21.92 -44.37 -26.00
N GLY A 174 -22.56 -45.22 -25.18
CA GLY A 174 -21.96 -45.82 -23.99
C GLY A 174 -21.92 -44.83 -22.83
N GLU A 175 -23.09 -44.37 -22.38
CA GLU A 175 -23.18 -43.43 -21.27
C GLU A 175 -22.69 -44.03 -19.93
N ALA A 176 -22.36 -43.16 -18.98
CA ALA A 176 -22.14 -43.53 -17.60
C ALA A 176 -23.44 -44.00 -16.92
N SER A 177 -23.29 -44.75 -15.84
CA SER A 177 -24.35 -45.14 -14.89
C SER A 177 -23.69 -45.46 -13.55
N ALA A 178 -24.46 -45.63 -12.47
CA ALA A 178 -23.93 -46.07 -11.17
C ALA A 178 -22.98 -47.28 -11.26
N PHE A 179 -23.27 -48.21 -12.17
CA PHE A 179 -22.52 -49.47 -12.34
C PHE A 179 -21.53 -49.47 -13.53
N ARG A 180 -21.42 -48.39 -14.31
CA ARG A 180 -20.59 -48.33 -15.53
C ARG A 180 -19.98 -46.95 -15.76
N ARG A 181 -18.65 -46.89 -15.89
CA ARG A 181 -17.93 -45.73 -16.42
C ARG A 181 -18.25 -45.51 -17.89
N GLY A 182 -18.60 -44.28 -18.27
CA GLY A 182 -19.05 -43.93 -19.62
C GLY A 182 -17.91 -43.69 -20.60
N ARG A 183 -18.28 -43.21 -21.80
CA ARG A 183 -17.37 -42.82 -22.89
C ARG A 183 -17.42 -41.32 -23.11
N ILE A 184 -16.27 -40.71 -23.40
CA ILE A 184 -16.15 -39.32 -23.83
C ILE A 184 -15.57 -39.29 -25.26
N ARG A 185 -16.15 -38.48 -26.14
CA ARG A 185 -15.55 -38.08 -27.43
C ARG A 185 -15.33 -36.58 -27.46
N ASN A 186 -14.48 -36.09 -28.36
CA ASN A 186 -14.29 -34.66 -28.55
C ASN A 186 -15.56 -33.91 -29.02
N THR A 187 -16.51 -34.64 -29.61
CA THR A 187 -17.84 -34.15 -30.04
C THR A 187 -18.95 -34.43 -29.01
N HIS A 188 -18.59 -34.66 -27.73
CA HIS A 188 -19.54 -34.73 -26.61
C HIS A 188 -19.68 -33.37 -25.91
N TYR A 189 -20.64 -33.27 -24.99
CA TYR A 189 -20.93 -32.07 -24.19
C TYR A 189 -20.49 -32.26 -22.73
N PRO A 190 -20.02 -31.22 -22.02
CA PRO A 190 -19.87 -29.82 -22.47
C PRO A 190 -18.83 -29.66 -23.59
N SER A 191 -19.16 -28.89 -24.62
CA SER A 191 -18.34 -28.79 -25.83
C SER A 191 -17.82 -27.39 -26.10
N PHE A 192 -16.52 -27.27 -26.27
CA PHE A 192 -15.87 -26.07 -26.80
C PHE A 192 -15.94 -26.10 -28.34
N PHE A 193 -16.70 -25.16 -28.91
CA PHE A 193 -16.98 -25.00 -30.35
C PHE A 193 -17.38 -26.27 -31.13
N GLY A 194 -17.92 -27.30 -30.46
CA GLY A 194 -18.27 -28.59 -31.09
C GLY A 194 -17.07 -29.48 -31.44
N GLY A 195 -15.84 -29.00 -31.22
CA GLY A 195 -14.60 -29.66 -31.62
C GLY A 195 -13.83 -30.33 -30.48
N THR A 196 -13.97 -29.83 -29.25
CA THR A 196 -13.36 -30.37 -28.03
C THR A 196 -14.45 -30.60 -26.97
N CYS A 197 -14.31 -31.64 -26.15
CA CYS A 197 -15.18 -31.87 -24.99
C CYS A 197 -14.40 -31.60 -23.70
N ILE A 198 -14.98 -30.82 -22.78
CA ILE A 198 -14.36 -30.47 -21.49
C ILE A 198 -15.36 -30.80 -20.38
N MET A 199 -15.05 -31.82 -19.57
CA MET A 199 -15.81 -32.15 -18.37
C MET A 199 -14.97 -31.83 -17.14
N VAL A 200 -15.54 -31.12 -16.16
CA VAL A 200 -14.88 -30.84 -14.88
C VAL A 200 -15.62 -31.60 -13.77
N ALA A 201 -15.05 -32.71 -13.33
CA ALA A 201 -15.54 -33.44 -12.17
C ALA A 201 -15.30 -32.60 -10.90
N SER A 202 -16.28 -32.52 -10.00
CA SER A 202 -16.25 -31.55 -8.90
C SER A 202 -17.07 -31.96 -7.67
N PHE A 203 -16.64 -31.47 -6.51
CA PHE A 203 -17.34 -31.53 -5.22
C PHE A 203 -16.88 -30.33 -4.35
N GLN A 204 -17.63 -30.01 -3.29
CA GLN A 204 -17.29 -28.90 -2.39
C GLN A 204 -16.90 -29.37 -0.99
N VAL A 205 -16.01 -28.61 -0.34
CA VAL A 205 -15.57 -28.82 1.04
C VAL A 205 -15.47 -27.50 1.80
N VAL A 206 -15.69 -27.51 3.11
CA VAL A 206 -15.38 -26.39 4.03
C VAL A 206 -14.02 -26.64 4.67
N VAL A 207 -13.16 -25.62 4.72
CA VAL A 207 -11.86 -25.68 5.42
C VAL A 207 -12.10 -25.71 6.94
N THR A 208 -11.56 -26.72 7.61
CA THR A 208 -11.60 -26.86 9.08
C THR A 208 -10.21 -26.89 9.73
N ALA A 209 -9.15 -26.98 8.93
CA ALA A 209 -7.77 -26.77 9.36
C ALA A 209 -7.57 -25.35 9.90
N ALA A 210 -6.68 -25.21 10.89
CA ALA A 210 -6.40 -23.94 11.56
C ALA A 210 -5.42 -23.08 10.76
N ILE A 211 -5.50 -21.76 10.94
CA ILE A 211 -4.50 -20.81 10.42
C ILE A 211 -3.08 -21.20 10.89
N GLY A 212 -2.11 -21.12 9.99
CA GLY A 212 -0.73 -21.59 10.20
C GLY A 212 -0.51 -23.07 9.90
N THR A 213 -1.51 -23.77 9.35
CA THR A 213 -1.40 -25.17 8.90
C THR A 213 -1.68 -25.30 7.40
N ASN A 214 -1.39 -26.46 6.81
CA ASN A 214 -1.59 -26.73 5.39
C ASN A 214 -2.63 -27.84 5.17
N ILE A 215 -3.39 -27.75 4.07
CA ILE A 215 -4.21 -28.84 3.52
C ILE A 215 -3.62 -29.31 2.18
N SER A 216 -4.06 -30.47 1.69
CA SER A 216 -3.65 -31.00 0.37
C SER A 216 -4.86 -31.15 -0.55
N THR A 217 -4.97 -30.31 -1.57
CA THR A 217 -6.05 -30.35 -2.58
C THR A 217 -5.68 -31.18 -3.81
N GLY A 218 -4.41 -31.59 -3.95
CA GLY A 218 -3.94 -32.46 -5.03
C GLY A 218 -4.34 -33.93 -4.87
N GLY A 219 -3.68 -34.82 -5.61
CA GLY A 219 -3.98 -36.26 -5.58
C GLY A 219 -5.34 -36.63 -6.20
N GLY A 220 -5.80 -37.86 -5.95
CA GLY A 220 -6.90 -38.47 -6.70
C GLY A 220 -6.46 -38.87 -8.12
N SER A 221 -7.37 -39.45 -8.91
CA SER A 221 -7.05 -39.90 -10.27
C SER A 221 -8.20 -39.82 -11.26
N MET A 222 -7.82 -39.63 -12.54
CA MET A 222 -8.67 -39.82 -13.71
C MET A 222 -8.35 -41.16 -14.35
N THR A 223 -9.37 -41.98 -14.58
CA THR A 223 -9.25 -43.31 -15.18
C THR A 223 -9.92 -43.34 -16.55
N TYR A 224 -9.33 -44.08 -17.50
CA TYR A 224 -9.79 -44.12 -18.89
C TYR A 224 -9.20 -45.31 -19.64
N ARG A 225 -9.79 -45.67 -20.79
CA ARG A 225 -9.23 -46.60 -21.76
C ARG A 225 -8.99 -45.88 -23.09
N LEU A 226 -7.81 -46.11 -23.69
CA LEU A 226 -7.46 -45.62 -25.04
C LEU A 226 -8.38 -46.17 -26.14
N THR A 227 -8.91 -47.38 -25.94
CA THR A 227 -9.86 -48.04 -26.84
C THR A 227 -10.91 -48.82 -26.04
N PRO A 228 -12.15 -48.97 -26.55
CA PRO A 228 -13.12 -49.87 -25.94
C PRO A 228 -12.55 -51.30 -25.82
N GLY A 229 -12.65 -51.89 -24.63
CA GLY A 229 -12.07 -53.21 -24.31
C GLY A 229 -10.56 -53.21 -24.01
N GLY A 230 -9.85 -52.09 -24.17
CA GLY A 230 -8.42 -52.00 -23.84
C GLY A 230 -8.13 -52.01 -22.33
N SER A 231 -6.83 -52.03 -21.98
CA SER A 231 -6.38 -51.87 -20.60
C SER A 231 -6.85 -50.55 -19.99
N LEU A 232 -7.21 -50.57 -18.71
CA LEU A 232 -7.56 -49.36 -17.97
C LEU A 232 -6.29 -48.60 -17.59
N SER A 233 -6.16 -47.37 -18.08
CA SER A 233 -5.15 -46.39 -17.68
C SER A 233 -5.66 -45.55 -16.50
N SER A 234 -4.72 -45.05 -15.69
CA SER A 234 -4.97 -44.11 -14.60
C SER A 234 -3.95 -42.99 -14.65
N PHE A 235 -4.42 -41.74 -14.66
CA PHE A 235 -3.62 -40.55 -14.43
C PHE A 235 -3.86 -40.08 -13.01
N THR A 236 -2.85 -40.17 -12.15
CA THR A 236 -2.90 -39.64 -10.78
C THR A 236 -2.48 -38.17 -10.82
N PHE A 237 -3.27 -37.28 -10.22
CA PHE A 237 -2.92 -35.86 -10.20
C PHE A 237 -1.73 -35.60 -9.26
N PRO A 238 -0.89 -34.58 -9.54
CA PRO A 238 0.12 -34.11 -8.61
C PRO A 238 -0.46 -33.75 -7.23
N SER A 239 0.38 -33.79 -6.20
CA SER A 239 0.11 -33.11 -4.93
C SER A 239 0.07 -31.60 -5.14
N ASN A 240 -0.94 -30.93 -4.58
CA ASN A 240 -0.99 -29.49 -4.41
C ASN A 240 -1.26 -29.22 -2.93
N THR A 241 -0.49 -28.30 -2.35
CA THR A 241 -0.53 -27.93 -0.93
C THR A 241 -1.09 -26.53 -0.82
N VAL A 242 -2.06 -26.30 0.05
CA VAL A 242 -2.68 -24.99 0.26
C VAL A 242 -2.45 -24.57 1.70
N ALA A 243 -1.88 -23.38 1.91
CA ALA A 243 -1.70 -22.78 3.23
C ALA A 243 -3.03 -22.22 3.74
N ILE A 244 -3.36 -22.52 5.00
CA ILE A 244 -4.44 -21.84 5.71
C ILE A 244 -3.81 -20.63 6.41
N TYR A 245 -4.09 -19.42 5.91
CA TYR A 245 -3.27 -18.24 6.18
C TYR A 245 -4.13 -16.98 6.30
N THR A 246 -3.88 -16.15 7.31
CA THR A 246 -4.64 -14.92 7.58
C THR A 246 -4.61 -13.95 6.40
N ASN A 247 -5.75 -13.43 5.99
CA ASN A 247 -5.84 -12.48 4.88
C ASN A 247 -5.49 -11.05 5.32
N TYR A 248 -4.19 -10.76 5.46
CA TYR A 248 -3.70 -9.42 5.80
C TYR A 248 -3.90 -8.37 4.69
N GLY A 249 -4.29 -8.78 3.48
CA GLY A 249 -4.40 -7.90 2.31
C GLY A 249 -3.05 -7.54 1.70
N VAL A 250 -2.98 -6.37 1.06
CA VAL A 250 -1.76 -5.75 0.52
C VAL A 250 -1.38 -4.56 1.42
N CYS A 251 -0.09 -4.24 1.50
CA CYS A 251 0.39 -3.26 2.48
C CYS A 251 0.25 -1.84 1.92
N SER A 252 -0.45 -0.96 2.66
CA SER A 252 -0.62 0.46 2.31
C SER A 252 0.71 1.20 2.16
N ASN A 253 1.72 0.78 2.91
CA ASN A 253 3.09 1.29 3.00
C ASN A 253 4.14 0.28 2.49
N ALA A 254 3.83 -0.43 1.39
CA ALA A 254 4.81 -1.26 0.68
C ALA A 254 5.92 -0.39 0.02
N VAL A 255 6.91 0.02 0.82
CA VAL A 255 8.06 0.82 0.38
C VAL A 255 9.31 -0.05 0.33
N GLY A 256 9.92 -0.17 -0.85
CA GLY A 256 11.16 -0.89 -1.09
C GLY A 256 11.49 -1.03 -2.58
N VAL A 257 12.70 -1.48 -2.90
CA VAL A 257 13.05 -1.92 -4.26
C VAL A 257 12.36 -3.26 -4.53
N ASN A 258 11.78 -3.42 -5.72
CA ASN A 258 11.08 -4.66 -6.07
C ASN A 258 12.09 -5.81 -6.23
N ALA A 259 12.05 -6.78 -5.32
CA ALA A 259 13.04 -7.86 -5.23
C ALA A 259 13.07 -8.80 -6.47
N ILE A 260 12.11 -8.68 -7.37
CA ILE A 260 11.92 -9.58 -8.52
C ILE A 260 13.08 -9.56 -9.53
N GLY A 261 13.81 -8.46 -9.72
CA GLY A 261 15.13 -8.43 -10.37
C GLY A 261 15.27 -8.77 -11.88
N THR A 262 14.72 -9.87 -12.40
CA THR A 262 15.03 -10.39 -13.77
C THR A 262 14.08 -9.91 -14.86
N GLU A 263 12.76 -9.85 -14.58
CA GLU A 263 11.87 -8.94 -15.30
C GLU A 263 12.05 -7.56 -14.65
N PHE A 264 12.54 -6.58 -15.42
CA PHE A 264 13.04 -5.29 -14.93
C PHE A 264 12.06 -4.62 -13.94
N ASN A 265 12.35 -4.69 -12.64
CA ASN A 265 11.49 -4.17 -11.55
C ASN A 265 9.99 -4.63 -11.60
N GLY A 266 9.69 -5.80 -12.20
CA GLY A 266 8.34 -6.40 -12.25
C GLY A 266 7.54 -6.16 -13.53
N THR A 267 8.07 -5.34 -14.42
CA THR A 267 7.43 -4.67 -15.58
C THR A 267 7.58 -5.41 -16.92
N PHE A 268 8.07 -6.66 -16.92
CA PHE A 268 8.52 -7.37 -18.15
C PHE A 268 9.49 -6.57 -19.07
N GLY A 269 10.12 -5.51 -18.56
CA GLY A 269 10.96 -4.58 -19.32
C GLY A 269 10.20 -3.61 -20.23
N SER A 270 10.92 -2.80 -21.00
CA SER A 270 10.36 -1.89 -22.00
C SER A 270 11.13 -1.95 -23.32
N GLY A 271 10.57 -1.41 -24.39
CA GLY A 271 11.32 -1.20 -25.63
C GLY A 271 10.50 -0.80 -26.87
N PRO A 272 11.17 -0.70 -28.03
CA PRO A 272 10.57 -0.29 -29.30
C PRO A 272 9.89 -1.44 -30.05
N THR A 273 10.18 -2.72 -29.75
CA THR A 273 9.66 -3.84 -30.54
C THR A 273 8.28 -4.24 -30.02
N ARG A 274 7.23 -4.19 -30.85
CA ARG A 274 5.85 -4.42 -30.36
C ARG A 274 5.66 -5.75 -29.63
N ASN A 275 6.44 -6.77 -29.98
CA ASN A 275 6.45 -8.09 -29.34
C ASN A 275 7.90 -8.37 -28.92
N ARG A 276 8.17 -8.49 -27.61
CA ARG A 276 9.53 -8.59 -27.04
C ARG A 276 10.25 -9.90 -27.43
N GLY A 277 9.50 -10.98 -27.60
CA GLY A 277 10.02 -12.35 -27.68
C GLY A 277 9.63 -13.21 -26.47
N THR A 278 10.27 -14.36 -26.34
CA THR A 278 10.13 -15.28 -25.20
C THR A 278 10.62 -14.66 -23.89
N SER A 279 9.91 -14.91 -22.78
CA SER A 279 10.46 -14.73 -21.43
C SER A 279 10.96 -16.08 -20.89
N ALA A 280 12.05 -16.07 -20.12
CA ALA A 280 12.55 -17.24 -19.39
C ALA A 280 11.70 -17.58 -18.15
N ASN A 281 10.90 -16.62 -17.67
CA ASN A 281 10.01 -16.78 -16.53
C ASN A 281 8.62 -17.33 -16.92
N VAL A 282 8.40 -17.67 -18.19
CA VAL A 282 7.21 -18.40 -18.66
C VAL A 282 7.57 -19.89 -18.84
N PRO A 283 6.99 -20.81 -18.04
CA PRO A 283 7.30 -22.23 -18.10
C PRO A 283 6.99 -22.90 -19.46
N PRO A 284 7.64 -24.04 -19.78
CA PRO A 284 7.42 -24.79 -21.03
C PRO A 284 5.98 -25.29 -21.27
N GLY A 285 5.06 -25.09 -20.32
CA GLY A 285 3.64 -25.36 -20.50
C GLY A 285 2.98 -24.46 -21.56
N TYR A 286 3.47 -23.22 -21.71
CA TYR A 286 2.99 -22.26 -22.70
C TYR A 286 4.02 -22.00 -23.80
N THR A 287 3.57 -21.91 -25.05
CA THR A 287 4.43 -21.63 -26.20
C THR A 287 4.33 -20.17 -26.62
N TYR A 288 5.45 -19.52 -26.96
CA TYR A 288 5.43 -18.14 -27.44
C TYR A 288 4.83 -18.02 -28.85
N ALA A 289 3.99 -17.02 -29.09
CA ALA A 289 3.49 -16.63 -30.41
C ALA A 289 3.29 -15.11 -30.56
N LEU A 290 3.22 -14.65 -31.81
CA LEU A 290 2.92 -13.26 -32.16
C LEU A 290 1.40 -13.01 -32.21
N PHE A 291 0.99 -11.78 -31.89
CA PHE A 291 -0.42 -11.36 -32.00
C PHE A 291 -0.83 -11.18 -33.47
N THR A 292 -1.81 -11.96 -33.90
CA THR A 292 -2.37 -12.00 -35.26
C THR A 292 -3.90 -12.03 -35.18
N ASN A 293 -4.62 -11.95 -36.32
CA ASN A 293 -6.08 -12.01 -36.33
C ASN A 293 -6.65 -13.29 -35.66
N SER A 294 -5.88 -14.37 -35.64
CA SER A 294 -6.30 -15.69 -35.14
C SER A 294 -5.23 -16.35 -34.24
N GLY A 295 -4.53 -15.57 -33.43
CA GLY A 295 -3.57 -16.09 -32.44
C GLY A 295 -2.90 -14.99 -31.61
N PRO A 296 -2.31 -15.30 -30.43
CA PRO A 296 -2.08 -16.63 -29.85
C PRO A 296 -3.36 -17.41 -29.56
N ASN A 297 -3.33 -18.74 -29.79
CA ASN A 297 -4.42 -19.68 -29.47
C ASN A 297 -4.23 -20.28 -28.07
N ASP A 298 -5.14 -21.13 -27.60
CA ASP A 298 -5.00 -21.85 -26.33
C ASP A 298 -3.60 -22.48 -26.21
N TYR A 299 -3.05 -22.54 -24.99
CA TYR A 299 -1.66 -22.97 -24.69
C TYR A 299 -0.54 -22.05 -25.22
N TYR A 300 -0.85 -20.85 -25.74
CA TYR A 300 0.17 -19.87 -26.17
C TYR A 300 0.20 -18.60 -25.31
N TYR A 301 1.35 -17.94 -25.30
CA TYR A 301 1.57 -16.64 -24.68
C TYR A 301 2.26 -15.66 -25.64
N GLY A 302 2.25 -14.37 -25.30
CA GLY A 302 3.12 -13.37 -25.90
C GLY A 302 3.51 -12.30 -24.87
N VAL A 303 4.58 -11.56 -25.15
CA VAL A 303 5.03 -10.42 -24.32
C VAL A 303 5.08 -9.19 -25.21
N ALA A 304 4.29 -8.16 -24.90
CA ALA A 304 4.05 -7.03 -25.81
C ALA A 304 3.64 -5.73 -25.10
N ASN A 305 3.87 -4.62 -25.80
CA ASN A 305 3.50 -3.25 -25.40
C ASN A 305 2.22 -2.74 -26.09
N ASN A 306 1.65 -3.57 -26.97
CA ASN A 306 0.43 -3.33 -27.74
C ASN A 306 -0.11 -4.67 -28.26
N THR A 307 -1.34 -5.04 -27.87
CA THR A 307 -2.01 -6.32 -28.21
C THR A 307 -2.72 -6.33 -29.58
N SER A 308 -2.66 -5.25 -30.37
CA SER A 308 -3.23 -5.25 -31.73
C SER A 308 -2.49 -6.21 -32.67
N THR A 309 -3.20 -6.68 -33.70
CA THR A 309 -2.67 -7.68 -34.63
C THR A 309 -1.50 -7.14 -35.46
N ILE A 310 -0.57 -8.01 -35.84
CA ILE A 310 0.52 -7.65 -36.76
C ILE A 310 0.06 -7.29 -38.17
N ASN A 311 -1.13 -7.75 -38.59
CA ASN A 311 -1.64 -7.57 -39.94
C ASN A 311 -2.50 -6.30 -40.10
N ASN A 312 -3.13 -5.84 -39.02
CA ASN A 312 -3.83 -4.55 -38.97
C ASN A 312 -3.57 -3.91 -37.60
N TYR A 313 -2.48 -3.15 -37.57
CA TYR A 313 -1.90 -2.58 -36.36
C TYR A 313 -2.61 -1.26 -35.97
N THR A 314 -2.80 -1.02 -34.67
CA THR A 314 -3.33 0.26 -34.17
C THR A 314 -2.94 0.51 -32.70
N THR A 315 -2.90 1.77 -32.30
CA THR A 315 -2.90 2.18 -30.88
C THR A 315 -4.30 2.44 -30.34
N SER A 316 -5.30 2.58 -31.22
CA SER A 316 -6.66 2.93 -30.82
C SER A 316 -7.35 1.78 -30.11
N ASN A 317 -7.74 2.00 -28.85
CA ASN A 317 -8.53 1.04 -28.08
C ASN A 317 -10.05 1.15 -28.36
N SER A 318 -10.50 2.19 -29.09
CA SER A 318 -11.90 2.57 -29.28
C SER A 318 -12.68 1.76 -30.31
N TRP A 319 -12.04 0.84 -31.03
CA TRP A 319 -12.71 -0.08 -31.97
C TRP A 319 -13.79 -0.91 -31.26
N LEU A 320 -14.84 -1.31 -31.98
CA LEU A 320 -15.93 -2.11 -31.42
C LEU A 320 -15.46 -3.52 -31.00
N LYS A 321 -16.33 -4.23 -30.27
CA LYS A 321 -16.13 -5.61 -29.78
C LYS A 321 -17.41 -6.42 -30.02
N PRO A 322 -17.43 -7.39 -30.95
CA PRO A 322 -16.36 -7.73 -31.88
C PRO A 322 -15.96 -6.60 -32.83
N ASP A 323 -14.68 -6.53 -33.23
CA ASP A 323 -14.19 -5.66 -34.30
C ASP A 323 -14.50 -6.31 -35.66
N GLY A 324 -15.51 -5.77 -36.34
CA GLY A 324 -15.99 -6.27 -37.63
C GLY A 324 -15.17 -5.86 -38.84
N SER A 325 -14.03 -5.15 -38.67
CA SER A 325 -13.18 -4.81 -39.83
C SER A 325 -12.47 -6.04 -40.40
N PHE A 326 -12.19 -6.02 -41.70
CA PHE A 326 -11.36 -7.04 -42.35
C PHE A 326 -10.18 -6.39 -43.09
N PRO A 327 -8.92 -6.68 -42.69
CA PRO A 327 -8.51 -7.39 -41.47
C PRO A 327 -8.96 -6.71 -40.16
N THR A 328 -9.20 -7.51 -39.11
CA THR A 328 -9.53 -7.02 -37.75
C THR A 328 -8.29 -6.49 -37.04
N HIS A 329 -8.42 -5.39 -36.29
CA HIS A 329 -7.34 -4.85 -35.45
C HIS A 329 -7.16 -5.65 -34.15
N ARG A 330 -8.22 -6.33 -33.71
CA ARG A 330 -8.25 -7.17 -32.50
C ARG A 330 -7.91 -8.64 -32.83
N VAL A 331 -7.19 -9.28 -31.92
CA VAL A 331 -7.03 -10.76 -31.91
C VAL A 331 -8.41 -11.40 -31.70
N PHE A 332 -8.71 -12.42 -32.52
CA PHE A 332 -10.04 -13.07 -32.63
C PHE A 332 -11.23 -12.14 -32.84
N SER A 333 -11.01 -10.88 -33.27
CA SER A 333 -11.96 -9.76 -33.22
C SER A 333 -12.45 -9.33 -31.82
N VAL A 334 -12.13 -10.03 -30.73
CA VAL A 334 -12.76 -9.84 -29.40
C VAL A 334 -11.83 -9.45 -28.25
N TRP A 335 -10.51 -9.55 -28.44
CA TRP A 335 -9.53 -9.14 -27.42
C TRP A 335 -9.38 -7.62 -27.29
N ASP A 336 -9.05 -7.17 -26.08
CA ASP A 336 -8.66 -5.79 -25.80
C ASP A 336 -7.41 -5.36 -26.60
N ILE A 337 -7.37 -4.08 -26.97
CA ILE A 337 -6.19 -3.40 -27.53
C ILE A 337 -5.70 -2.49 -26.42
N ILE A 338 -4.58 -2.84 -25.82
CA ILE A 338 -4.07 -2.28 -24.56
C ILE A 338 -2.55 -2.19 -24.58
N GLY A 339 -2.02 -1.26 -23.80
CA GLY A 339 -0.63 -1.24 -23.36
C GLY A 339 -0.45 -1.99 -22.05
N ASP A 340 0.75 -1.87 -21.52
CA ASP A 340 1.21 -2.31 -20.20
C ASP A 340 0.53 -1.55 -19.03
N HIS A 341 0.99 -1.79 -17.81
CA HIS A 341 0.55 -1.10 -16.59
C HIS A 341 1.64 -0.14 -16.04
N THR A 342 2.90 -0.35 -16.39
CA THR A 342 4.04 0.30 -15.74
C THR A 342 3.97 1.83 -15.71
N GLY A 343 3.92 2.39 -14.50
CA GLY A 343 3.87 3.83 -14.29
C GLY A 343 2.59 4.50 -14.81
N ALA A 344 1.52 3.74 -15.07
CA ALA A 344 0.27 4.25 -15.62
C ALA A 344 -0.36 5.31 -14.70
N ALA A 345 -0.73 6.46 -15.31
CA ALA A 345 -1.32 7.59 -14.58
C ALA A 345 -2.74 7.33 -14.06
N ASP A 346 -3.49 6.42 -14.71
CA ASP A 346 -4.66 5.75 -14.13
C ASP A 346 -4.36 4.25 -14.08
N PRO A 347 -4.07 3.68 -12.89
CA PRO A 347 -3.70 2.27 -12.78
C PRO A 347 -4.87 1.32 -13.07
N TYR A 348 -6.12 1.79 -13.01
CA TYR A 348 -7.26 0.97 -13.43
C TYR A 348 -7.42 0.93 -14.96
N ALA A 349 -6.98 1.97 -15.68
CA ALA A 349 -6.95 1.99 -17.13
C ALA A 349 -5.75 1.23 -17.70
N GLY A 350 -4.57 1.42 -17.08
CA GLY A 350 -3.26 1.04 -17.63
C GLY A 350 -2.80 2.01 -18.73
N ASN A 351 -1.65 1.72 -19.33
CA ASN A 351 -1.12 2.49 -20.43
C ASN A 351 -1.90 2.25 -21.74
N SER A 352 -1.92 3.26 -22.60
CA SER A 352 -2.45 3.12 -23.96
C SER A 352 -1.52 2.22 -24.78
N ALA A 353 -2.10 1.46 -25.71
CA ALA A 353 -1.34 0.55 -26.57
C ALA A 353 -0.27 1.33 -27.36
N THR A 354 1.01 0.98 -27.16
CA THR A 354 2.15 1.80 -27.60
C THR A 354 2.23 1.94 -29.12
N ASP A 355 2.66 3.13 -29.60
CA ASP A 355 3.11 3.30 -30.98
C ASP A 355 4.61 3.08 -31.13
N THR A 356 4.98 1.90 -31.61
CA THR A 356 6.37 1.48 -31.84
C THR A 356 7.05 2.14 -33.05
N VAL A 357 6.34 2.99 -33.82
CA VAL A 357 6.92 3.79 -34.91
C VAL A 357 7.13 5.25 -34.49
N ALA A 358 6.32 5.76 -33.57
CA ALA A 358 6.39 7.15 -33.09
C ALA A 358 6.99 7.31 -31.68
N ASN A 359 6.99 6.24 -30.86
CA ASN A 359 7.55 6.19 -29.51
C ASN A 359 8.47 4.95 -29.38
N ASN A 360 9.76 5.21 -29.09
CA ASN A 360 10.79 4.18 -29.09
C ASN A 360 10.85 3.34 -27.79
N ASN A 361 9.99 3.58 -26.79
CA ASN A 361 10.02 2.82 -25.53
C ASN A 361 8.65 2.75 -24.84
N GLY A 362 7.89 1.68 -25.07
CA GLY A 362 6.72 1.30 -24.27
C GLY A 362 7.04 0.15 -23.32
N GLY A 363 6.37 0.09 -22.15
CA GLY A 363 6.49 -1.04 -21.22
C GLY A 363 5.89 -2.32 -21.80
N TYR A 364 6.29 -3.47 -21.30
CA TYR A 364 5.77 -4.77 -21.73
C TYR A 364 4.87 -5.38 -20.67
N MET A 365 3.93 -6.22 -21.09
CA MET A 365 3.17 -7.11 -20.20
C MET A 365 3.20 -8.53 -20.77
N LEU A 366 2.99 -9.52 -19.91
CA LEU A 366 2.71 -10.89 -20.33
C LEU A 366 1.22 -11.02 -20.69
N ILE A 367 0.92 -11.68 -21.80
CA ILE A 367 -0.44 -12.04 -22.21
C ILE A 367 -0.51 -13.56 -22.43
N VAL A 368 -1.56 -14.18 -21.90
CA VAL A 368 -1.74 -15.65 -21.84
C VAL A 368 -3.10 -16.01 -22.43
N ASN A 369 -3.11 -16.89 -23.43
CA ASN A 369 -4.32 -17.60 -23.87
C ASN A 369 -4.31 -18.99 -23.24
N ALA A 370 -5.30 -19.27 -22.39
CA ALA A 370 -5.21 -20.31 -21.36
C ALA A 370 -5.11 -21.75 -21.93
N ALA A 371 -4.30 -22.59 -21.29
CA ALA A 371 -4.24 -24.02 -21.60
C ALA A 371 -5.51 -24.73 -21.08
N TYR A 372 -5.98 -25.79 -21.76
CA TYR A 372 -7.10 -26.61 -21.24
C TYR A 372 -6.73 -27.42 -19.98
N ARG A 373 -5.42 -27.53 -19.67
CA ARG A 373 -4.91 -28.06 -18.40
C ARG A 373 -4.50 -26.91 -17.48
N ILE A 374 -4.52 -27.17 -16.17
CA ILE A 374 -3.97 -26.26 -15.16
C ILE A 374 -2.44 -26.26 -15.31
N ASP A 375 -1.84 -25.10 -15.56
CA ASP A 375 -0.41 -24.96 -15.82
C ASP A 375 0.08 -23.55 -15.43
N SER A 376 1.36 -23.41 -15.09
CA SER A 376 1.94 -22.12 -14.70
C SER A 376 2.30 -21.27 -15.92
N ALA A 377 1.74 -20.06 -15.95
CA ALA A 377 2.03 -19.06 -16.97
C ALA A 377 3.21 -18.16 -16.58
N PHE A 378 3.51 -18.05 -15.28
CA PHE A 378 4.68 -17.37 -14.75
C PHE A 378 5.31 -18.21 -13.63
N GLN A 379 6.63 -18.27 -13.59
CA GLN A 379 7.42 -18.83 -12.50
C GLN A 379 8.75 -18.09 -12.42
N GLN A 380 9.13 -17.65 -11.22
CA GLN A 380 10.44 -17.07 -10.98
C GLN A 380 10.95 -17.34 -9.56
N THR A 381 12.25 -17.61 -9.43
CA THR A 381 12.95 -17.56 -8.13
C THR A 381 13.45 -16.14 -7.84
N ILE A 382 13.10 -15.63 -6.66
CA ILE A 382 13.39 -14.31 -6.12
C ILE A 382 14.31 -14.51 -4.92
N SER A 383 15.37 -13.70 -4.81
CA SER A 383 16.47 -13.88 -3.85
C SER A 383 16.95 -12.56 -3.29
N GLY A 384 17.60 -12.58 -2.12
CA GLY A 384 17.95 -11.36 -1.38
C GLY A 384 16.79 -10.88 -0.50
N LEU A 385 15.86 -11.78 -0.16
CA LEU A 385 14.84 -11.51 0.84
C LEU A 385 15.44 -11.62 2.24
N CYS A 386 14.81 -10.93 3.18
CA CYS A 386 15.22 -10.88 4.58
C CYS A 386 14.44 -11.91 5.39
N PRO A 387 15.07 -12.71 6.27
CA PRO A 387 14.37 -13.67 7.12
C PRO A 387 13.40 -13.01 8.11
N ASN A 388 12.35 -13.71 8.55
CA ASN A 388 11.31 -13.23 9.47
C ASN A 388 10.66 -11.89 9.09
N THR A 389 10.57 -11.58 7.79
CA THR A 389 10.15 -10.27 7.28
C THR A 389 8.91 -10.39 6.40
N TYR A 390 7.99 -9.43 6.54
CA TYR A 390 6.75 -9.38 5.76
C TYR A 390 6.98 -8.67 4.43
N TYR A 391 6.58 -9.33 3.35
CA TYR A 391 6.60 -8.82 1.99
C TYR A 391 5.19 -8.80 1.42
N GLU A 392 4.77 -7.68 0.82
CA GLU A 392 3.69 -7.71 -0.14
C GLU A 392 4.14 -8.54 -1.36
N ILE A 393 3.32 -9.51 -1.76
CA ILE A 393 3.39 -10.17 -3.07
C ILE A 393 2.14 -9.80 -3.83
N SER A 394 2.27 -8.98 -4.88
CA SER A 394 1.15 -8.51 -5.70
C SER A 394 1.51 -8.40 -7.18
N CYS A 395 0.49 -8.20 -8.02
CA CYS A 395 0.64 -7.86 -9.43
C CYS A 395 -0.64 -7.20 -9.95
N TRP A 396 -0.57 -6.61 -11.14
CA TRP A 396 -1.73 -6.14 -11.88
C TRP A 396 -2.15 -7.18 -12.91
N ILE A 397 -3.43 -7.55 -12.87
CA ILE A 397 -4.02 -8.57 -13.75
C ILE A 397 -5.23 -7.97 -14.46
N ARG A 398 -5.46 -8.36 -15.72
CA ARG A 398 -6.63 -7.97 -16.50
C ARG A 398 -7.15 -9.15 -17.30
N ASN A 399 -8.45 -9.39 -17.23
CA ASN A 399 -9.14 -10.23 -18.21
C ASN A 399 -9.27 -9.42 -19.51
N ILE A 400 -8.63 -9.88 -20.58
CA ILE A 400 -8.58 -9.16 -21.88
C ILE A 400 -9.65 -9.64 -22.86
N CYS A 401 -10.35 -10.71 -22.52
CA CYS A 401 -11.38 -11.34 -23.34
C CYS A 401 -12.76 -10.72 -23.06
N SER A 402 -13.34 -10.04 -24.05
CA SER A 402 -14.68 -9.47 -23.91
C SER A 402 -15.81 -10.50 -24.10
N LYS A 403 -15.69 -11.39 -25.10
CA LYS A 403 -16.71 -12.36 -25.55
C LYS A 403 -16.09 -13.54 -26.32
N CYS A 404 -15.28 -14.38 -25.67
CA CYS A 404 -14.51 -15.46 -26.36
C CYS A 404 -15.00 -16.87 -26.04
N GLY A 405 -15.98 -17.03 -25.14
CA GLY A 405 -16.57 -18.32 -24.79
C GLY A 405 -17.61 -18.84 -25.78
N CYS A 406 -18.18 -19.98 -25.43
CA CYS A 406 -19.37 -20.54 -26.04
C CYS A 406 -20.36 -21.00 -24.96
N ASP A 407 -21.57 -21.41 -25.35
CA ASP A 407 -22.43 -22.20 -24.44
C ASP A 407 -21.98 -23.67 -24.40
N SER A 408 -22.57 -24.45 -23.48
CA SER A 408 -22.25 -25.86 -23.30
C SER A 408 -22.53 -26.75 -24.54
N THR A 409 -23.25 -26.23 -25.54
CA THR A 409 -23.52 -26.90 -26.83
C THR A 409 -22.54 -26.52 -27.93
N GLY A 410 -21.62 -25.59 -27.66
CA GLY A 410 -20.58 -25.13 -28.57
C GLY A 410 -20.95 -23.91 -29.42
N LYS A 411 -21.99 -23.12 -29.07
CA LYS A 411 -22.30 -21.86 -29.79
C LYS A 411 -21.51 -20.71 -29.20
N GLY A 412 -20.66 -20.06 -30.00
CA GLY A 412 -19.84 -18.92 -29.55
C GLY A 412 -20.67 -17.70 -29.10
N ALA A 413 -20.13 -16.95 -28.15
CA ALA A 413 -20.66 -15.72 -27.55
C ALA A 413 -21.28 -14.68 -28.52
N SER A 414 -20.76 -14.63 -29.75
CA SER A 414 -21.17 -13.69 -30.80
C SER A 414 -22.24 -14.27 -31.74
N SER A 415 -22.74 -15.48 -31.47
CA SER A 415 -23.79 -16.14 -32.25
C SER A 415 -25.19 -15.74 -31.79
N ALA A 416 -26.10 -15.49 -32.74
CA ALA A 416 -27.53 -15.31 -32.44
C ALA A 416 -28.22 -16.57 -31.88
N SER A 417 -27.54 -17.73 -31.87
CA SER A 417 -28.00 -18.97 -31.25
C SER A 417 -27.24 -19.33 -29.97
N TYR A 418 -26.40 -18.44 -29.43
CA TYR A 418 -25.82 -18.60 -28.10
C TYR A 418 -26.93 -18.56 -27.04
N ILE A 419 -26.87 -19.47 -26.07
CA ILE A 419 -27.77 -19.50 -24.92
C ILE A 419 -27.03 -18.94 -23.70
N PRO A 420 -27.29 -17.68 -23.27
CA PRO A 420 -26.67 -17.12 -22.07
C PRO A 420 -27.10 -17.89 -20.83
N THR A 421 -26.15 -18.24 -19.97
CA THR A 421 -26.45 -19.02 -18.75
C THR A 421 -26.93 -18.14 -17.59
N ALA A 422 -26.81 -16.82 -17.72
CA ALA A 422 -27.35 -15.82 -16.81
C ALA A 422 -27.59 -14.47 -17.53
N PRO A 423 -28.44 -13.57 -17.01
CA PRO A 423 -28.48 -12.17 -17.44
C PRO A 423 -27.12 -11.51 -17.23
N GLY A 424 -26.57 -10.85 -18.25
CA GLY A 424 -25.24 -10.23 -18.19
C GLY A 424 -24.05 -11.18 -18.39
N ASP A 425 -24.29 -12.47 -18.68
CA ASP A 425 -23.25 -13.43 -19.05
C ASP A 425 -22.51 -12.97 -20.32
N SER A 426 -21.25 -12.53 -20.17
CA SER A 426 -20.39 -12.12 -21.28
C SER A 426 -19.77 -13.29 -22.05
N SER A 427 -20.12 -14.53 -21.68
CA SER A 427 -19.71 -15.76 -22.33
C SER A 427 -18.22 -16.07 -22.22
N GLY A 428 -17.88 -16.90 -21.24
CA GLY A 428 -16.61 -17.62 -21.21
C GLY A 428 -16.11 -17.93 -19.81
N VAL A 429 -15.02 -18.68 -19.77
CA VAL A 429 -14.30 -18.95 -18.53
C VAL A 429 -13.76 -17.63 -17.97
N SER A 430 -13.78 -17.46 -16.64
CA SER A 430 -13.08 -16.34 -15.98
C SER A 430 -11.67 -16.79 -15.57
N PRO A 431 -10.61 -15.97 -15.75
CA PRO A 431 -9.33 -16.23 -15.10
C PRO A 431 -9.53 -16.28 -13.58
N ASN A 432 -8.89 -17.24 -12.92
CA ASN A 432 -8.83 -17.33 -11.47
C ASN A 432 -7.41 -17.78 -11.13
N ILE A 433 -6.55 -16.84 -10.75
CA ILE A 433 -5.11 -17.06 -10.67
C ILE A 433 -4.72 -17.40 -9.22
N THR A 434 -3.92 -18.45 -9.04
CA THR A 434 -3.28 -18.79 -7.77
C THR A 434 -1.88 -18.19 -7.70
N PHE A 435 -1.53 -17.71 -6.51
CA PHE A 435 -0.19 -17.26 -6.14
C PHE A 435 0.45 -18.38 -5.31
N GLU A 436 1.36 -19.12 -5.92
CA GLU A 436 2.08 -20.23 -5.29
C GLU A 436 3.46 -19.74 -4.82
N VAL A 437 3.84 -20.05 -3.58
CA VAL A 437 5.15 -19.75 -3.02
C VAL A 437 5.78 -21.06 -2.54
N ASN A 438 6.92 -21.44 -3.14
CA ASN A 438 7.69 -22.64 -2.80
C ASN A 438 6.90 -23.98 -2.85
N GLY A 439 5.96 -24.14 -3.78
CA GLY A 439 5.13 -25.35 -3.89
C GLY A 439 3.91 -25.38 -2.96
N VAL A 440 3.54 -24.23 -2.39
CA VAL A 440 2.35 -24.05 -1.55
C VAL A 440 1.53 -22.87 -2.07
N ASP A 441 0.25 -23.08 -2.31
CA ASP A 441 -0.71 -22.03 -2.65
C ASP A 441 -1.03 -21.19 -1.42
N TYR A 442 -0.85 -19.87 -1.50
CA TYR A 442 -1.20 -18.96 -0.41
C TYR A 442 -2.45 -18.12 -0.70
N TYR A 443 -2.67 -17.74 -1.96
CA TYR A 443 -3.70 -16.76 -2.35
C TYR A 443 -4.32 -17.09 -3.70
N THR A 444 -5.62 -16.82 -3.84
CA THR A 444 -6.35 -16.85 -5.11
C THR A 444 -6.93 -15.47 -5.41
N THR A 445 -6.90 -15.05 -6.68
CA THR A 445 -7.50 -13.79 -7.13
C THR A 445 -9.02 -13.75 -7.02
N GLY A 446 -9.69 -14.90 -6.81
CA GLY A 446 -11.09 -15.05 -7.18
C GLY A 446 -11.29 -14.95 -8.70
N ASN A 447 -12.53 -14.95 -9.16
CA ASN A 447 -12.83 -14.86 -10.59
C ASN A 447 -12.65 -13.43 -11.12
N ILE A 448 -11.81 -13.25 -12.13
CA ILE A 448 -11.50 -11.96 -12.74
C ILE A 448 -12.48 -11.70 -13.89
N LEU A 449 -13.57 -10.98 -13.61
CA LEU A 449 -14.56 -10.61 -14.62
C LEU A 449 -13.96 -9.67 -15.67
N TYR A 450 -14.49 -9.72 -16.90
CA TYR A 450 -14.18 -8.73 -17.92
C TYR A 450 -14.81 -7.38 -17.57
N THR A 451 -13.97 -6.40 -17.24
CA THR A 451 -14.37 -5.02 -16.90
C THR A 451 -13.79 -3.97 -17.85
N GLY A 452 -12.91 -4.37 -18.77
CA GLY A 452 -12.11 -3.43 -19.57
C GLY A 452 -11.10 -2.61 -18.73
N LYS A 453 -10.74 -3.10 -17.53
CA LYS A 453 -9.82 -2.46 -16.59
C LYS A 453 -8.81 -3.46 -16.00
N TRP A 454 -7.68 -2.96 -15.53
CA TRP A 454 -6.74 -3.72 -14.70
C TRP A 454 -7.21 -3.76 -13.24
N VAL A 455 -6.82 -4.80 -12.51
CA VAL A 455 -7.04 -4.95 -11.07
C VAL A 455 -5.77 -5.41 -10.37
N LYS A 456 -5.36 -4.73 -9.28
CA LYS A 456 -4.29 -5.20 -8.40
C LYS A 456 -4.80 -6.40 -7.60
N LYS A 457 -3.99 -7.44 -7.50
CA LYS A 457 -4.25 -8.64 -6.70
C LYS A 457 -2.98 -9.02 -5.95
N GLY A 458 -3.10 -9.51 -4.72
CA GLY A 458 -1.95 -9.82 -3.88
C GLY A 458 -2.29 -10.01 -2.40
N PHE A 459 -1.28 -10.37 -1.63
CA PHE A 459 -1.33 -10.67 -0.20
C PHE A 459 0.02 -10.40 0.47
N THR A 460 0.08 -10.32 1.80
CA THR A 460 1.35 -10.32 2.53
C THR A 460 1.86 -11.73 2.85
N TYR A 461 3.11 -12.02 2.50
CA TYR A 461 3.84 -13.25 2.82
C TYR A 461 4.91 -12.98 3.90
N LEU A 462 5.03 -13.87 4.89
CA LEU A 462 6.10 -13.86 5.88
C LEU A 462 7.22 -14.83 5.49
N THR A 463 8.46 -14.35 5.37
CA THR A 463 9.62 -15.23 5.20
C THR A 463 9.95 -15.99 6.49
N GLY A 464 10.32 -17.27 6.38
CA GLY A 464 10.74 -18.08 7.52
C GLY A 464 12.11 -17.67 8.13
N PRO A 465 12.51 -18.27 9.27
CA PRO A 465 13.63 -17.79 10.10
C PRO A 465 15.04 -17.79 9.49
N ALA A 466 15.24 -18.47 8.35
CA ALA A 466 16.47 -18.46 7.57
C ALA A 466 16.19 -18.29 6.05
N GLN A 467 14.99 -17.81 5.69
CA GLN A 467 14.53 -17.79 4.32
C GLN A 467 14.93 -16.50 3.60
N THR A 468 15.91 -16.61 2.70
CA THR A 468 16.40 -15.48 1.88
C THR A 468 15.95 -15.53 0.41
N SER A 469 15.08 -16.49 0.07
CA SER A 469 14.51 -16.65 -1.27
C SER A 469 13.13 -17.31 -1.29
N ILE A 470 12.40 -17.08 -2.38
CA ILE A 470 11.16 -17.78 -2.75
C ILE A 470 11.22 -18.18 -4.21
N THR A 471 10.52 -19.24 -4.60
CA THR A 471 10.03 -19.43 -5.96
C THR A 471 8.55 -19.09 -5.98
N LEU A 472 8.20 -18.01 -6.68
CA LEU A 472 6.85 -17.53 -6.92
C LEU A 472 6.34 -18.12 -8.24
N LYS A 473 5.10 -18.62 -8.28
CA LYS A 473 4.42 -18.98 -9.53
C LYS A 473 3.01 -18.39 -9.61
N PHE A 474 2.56 -18.18 -10.84
CA PHE A 474 1.16 -17.89 -11.17
C PHE A 474 0.60 -18.92 -12.15
N PHE A 475 -0.52 -19.55 -11.79
CA PHE A 475 -1.26 -20.50 -12.63
C PHE A 475 -2.76 -20.23 -12.57
N ASN A 476 -3.49 -20.60 -13.61
CA ASN A 476 -4.94 -20.39 -13.71
C ASN A 476 -5.70 -21.63 -13.23
N ASN A 477 -6.49 -21.51 -12.16
CA ASN A 477 -7.36 -22.57 -11.62
C ASN A 477 -8.50 -22.97 -12.57
N ALA A 478 -8.84 -22.11 -13.53
CA ALA A 478 -9.89 -22.38 -14.49
C ALA A 478 -9.29 -22.96 -15.78
N PRO A 479 -9.72 -24.15 -16.26
CA PRO A 479 -9.31 -24.68 -17.57
C PRO A 479 -9.62 -23.70 -18.70
N GLY A 480 -8.74 -23.61 -19.71
CA GLY A 480 -8.98 -22.86 -20.94
C GLY A 480 -10.15 -23.38 -21.79
N GLY A 481 -10.24 -22.92 -23.04
CA GLY A 481 -11.30 -23.31 -23.96
C GLY A 481 -12.51 -22.38 -23.92
N GLY A 482 -12.28 -21.12 -24.29
CA GLY A 482 -13.33 -20.14 -24.53
C GLY A 482 -13.47 -19.12 -23.41
N GLY A 483 -12.62 -18.10 -23.43
CA GLY A 483 -12.51 -17.12 -22.37
C GLY A 483 -11.16 -17.22 -21.68
N ASN A 484 -11.12 -16.79 -20.41
CA ASN A 484 -9.97 -16.75 -19.50
C ASN A 484 -8.61 -16.34 -20.07
N ASP A 485 -8.58 -15.61 -21.18
CA ASP A 485 -7.43 -14.86 -21.68
C ASP A 485 -7.13 -13.69 -20.74
N TRP A 486 -5.87 -13.56 -20.32
CA TRP A 486 -5.46 -12.57 -19.34
C TRP A 486 -4.10 -11.95 -19.63
N SER A 487 -3.92 -10.72 -19.19
CA SER A 487 -2.62 -10.06 -19.10
C SER A 487 -2.18 -9.90 -17.64
N LEU A 488 -0.86 -9.90 -17.43
CA LEU A 488 -0.16 -9.81 -16.16
C LEU A 488 0.97 -8.79 -16.29
N ASP A 489 1.10 -7.90 -15.31
CA ASP A 489 2.17 -6.90 -15.26
C ASP A 489 2.46 -6.39 -13.83
N ASP A 490 3.50 -5.58 -13.66
CA ASP A 490 3.95 -4.90 -12.44
C ASP A 490 3.95 -5.82 -11.20
N ILE A 491 4.58 -6.99 -11.37
CA ILE A 491 4.68 -8.02 -10.32
C ILE A 491 5.61 -7.51 -9.21
N THR A 492 5.04 -7.21 -8.05
CA THR A 492 5.71 -6.58 -6.91
C THR A 492 6.01 -7.60 -5.82
N VAL A 493 7.28 -7.65 -5.39
CA VAL A 493 7.70 -8.25 -4.11
C VAL A 493 8.49 -7.20 -3.34
N ALA A 494 7.86 -6.58 -2.34
CA ALA A 494 8.39 -5.44 -1.59
C ALA A 494 8.09 -5.55 -0.09
N SER A 495 8.99 -5.08 0.77
CA SER A 495 8.84 -5.11 2.22
C SER A 495 7.72 -4.18 2.69
N CYS A 496 6.91 -4.66 3.66
CA CYS A 496 5.91 -3.82 4.33
C CYS A 496 6.59 -3.02 5.43
N SER A 497 6.94 -1.77 5.13
CA SER A 497 7.85 -0.97 5.96
C SER A 497 7.12 -0.29 7.13
N PRO A 498 7.76 -0.15 8.30
CA PRO A 498 7.25 0.63 9.43
C PRO A 498 7.35 2.15 9.19
N GLU A 499 6.65 2.94 10.00
CA GLU A 499 6.75 4.40 10.08
C GLU A 499 7.43 4.83 11.40
N LEU A 500 8.11 5.99 11.41
CA LEU A 500 8.86 6.50 12.57
C LEU A 500 8.44 7.92 12.92
N GLN A 501 7.97 8.13 14.16
CA GLN A 501 7.76 9.46 14.73
C GLN A 501 8.91 9.81 15.69
N LEU A 502 9.79 10.71 15.25
CA LEU A 502 10.94 11.18 16.02
C LEU A 502 10.53 12.16 17.13
N ASN A 503 11.17 12.06 18.29
CA ASN A 503 10.99 12.95 19.44
C ASN A 503 12.36 13.36 20.02
N PRO A 504 12.70 14.65 20.17
CA PRO A 504 11.94 15.82 19.71
C PRO A 504 11.80 15.87 18.19
N SER A 505 11.00 16.83 17.70
CA SER A 505 10.84 17.12 16.28
C SER A 505 12.19 17.30 15.57
N PRO A 506 12.34 16.96 14.26
CA PRO A 506 13.62 16.70 13.58
C PRO A 506 14.74 17.76 13.64
N ASN A 507 14.49 18.98 14.10
CA ASN A 507 15.52 20.02 14.27
C ASN A 507 15.36 20.70 15.64
N PRO A 508 15.69 20.04 16.76
CA PRO A 508 15.57 20.64 18.08
C PRO A 508 16.65 21.69 18.32
N PHE A 509 16.24 22.83 18.89
CA PHE A 509 17.16 23.80 19.48
C PHE A 509 17.30 23.51 20.97
N ILE A 510 18.52 23.26 21.44
CA ILE A 510 18.86 22.92 22.83
C ILE A 510 19.86 23.94 23.36
N CYS A 511 19.65 24.39 24.59
CA CYS A 511 20.62 25.22 25.29
C CYS A 511 21.86 24.43 25.68
N GLU A 512 23.05 24.99 25.46
CA GLU A 512 24.29 24.42 26.00
C GLU A 512 24.19 24.24 27.54
N ASN A 513 24.59 23.07 28.03
CA ASN A 513 24.44 22.58 29.40
C ASN A 513 23.03 22.12 29.83
N ASN A 514 22.01 22.15 28.96
CA ASN A 514 20.74 21.47 29.22
C ASN A 514 20.81 19.98 28.89
N LEU A 515 19.84 19.21 29.42
CA LEU A 515 19.64 17.82 29.06
C LEU A 515 19.10 17.70 27.62
N VAL A 516 19.75 16.86 26.82
CA VAL A 516 19.26 16.35 25.54
C VAL A 516 18.55 15.03 25.80
N GLU A 517 17.28 14.96 25.45
CA GLU A 517 16.50 13.73 25.38
C GLU A 517 16.17 13.44 23.92
N ILE A 518 16.37 12.18 23.49
CA ILE A 518 16.14 11.72 22.11
C ILE A 518 15.37 10.40 22.17
N GLY A 519 14.43 10.20 21.26
CA GLY A 519 13.63 9.00 21.14
C GLY A 519 12.87 8.93 19.83
N ALA A 520 12.14 7.84 19.64
CA ALA A 520 11.23 7.66 18.52
C ALA A 520 10.09 6.71 18.92
N THR A 521 8.90 6.95 18.39
CA THR A 521 7.82 5.95 18.36
C THR A 521 7.84 5.26 16.99
N VAL A 522 7.85 3.94 17.01
CA VAL A 522 7.75 3.08 15.84
C VAL A 522 6.29 2.70 15.67
N TYR A 523 5.77 2.84 14.45
CA TYR A 523 4.47 2.32 14.04
C TYR A 523 4.67 1.25 12.97
N SER A 524 3.91 0.16 13.01
CA SER A 524 3.94 -0.87 11.98
C SER A 524 2.64 -1.64 11.90
N TYR A 525 2.24 -1.99 10.68
CA TYR A 525 1.17 -2.95 10.44
C TYR A 525 1.46 -4.35 11.02
N PHE A 526 2.74 -4.69 11.27
CA PHE A 526 3.16 -5.98 11.83
C PHE A 526 4.03 -5.86 13.09
N ASN A 527 3.72 -6.67 14.10
CA ASN A 527 4.36 -6.66 15.42
C ASN A 527 5.75 -7.33 15.49
N ASN A 528 6.40 -7.59 14.37
CA ASN A 528 7.70 -8.27 14.30
C ASN A 528 8.90 -7.32 14.08
N TYR A 529 8.68 -6.06 13.70
CA TYR A 529 9.72 -5.04 13.64
C TYR A 529 10.08 -4.58 15.07
N THR A 530 10.80 -5.42 15.82
CA THR A 530 11.00 -5.27 17.27
C THR A 530 12.45 -5.05 17.71
N TYR A 531 13.40 -5.04 16.78
CA TYR A 531 14.83 -4.82 17.06
C TYR A 531 15.25 -3.45 16.56
N TYR A 532 16.12 -2.77 17.31
CA TYR A 532 16.57 -1.41 16.97
C TYR A 532 18.04 -1.15 17.28
N LYS A 533 18.62 -0.15 16.60
CA LYS A 533 19.87 0.52 16.98
C LYS A 533 19.84 2.00 16.62
N TRP A 534 20.55 2.82 17.38
CA TRP A 534 20.73 4.25 17.09
C TRP A 534 22.04 4.49 16.33
N GLN A 535 21.98 5.31 15.29
CA GLN A 535 23.13 5.78 14.53
C GLN A 535 23.32 7.29 14.65
N GLU A 536 24.59 7.71 14.71
CA GLU A 536 25.02 9.11 14.72
C GLU A 536 25.76 9.44 13.41
N SER A 537 25.63 10.69 12.95
CA SER A 537 26.40 11.27 11.86
C SER A 537 26.92 12.65 12.24
N THR A 538 28.21 12.89 11.96
CA THR A 538 28.92 14.15 12.23
C THR A 538 29.31 14.90 10.95
N ASP A 539 28.97 14.38 9.78
CA ASP A 539 29.36 14.90 8.45
C ASP A 539 28.13 15.33 7.62
N ASN A 540 27.13 15.89 8.29
CA ASN A 540 25.84 16.32 7.71
C ASN A 540 24.99 15.15 7.12
N GLY A 541 25.33 13.89 7.41
CA GLY A 541 24.59 12.70 6.95
C GLY A 541 25.26 11.92 5.83
N GLY A 542 26.52 12.23 5.48
CA GLY A 542 27.29 11.53 4.45
C GLY A 542 27.74 10.12 4.89
N SER A 543 28.01 9.94 6.19
CA SER A 543 28.31 8.65 6.83
C SER A 543 27.60 8.53 8.17
N TRP A 544 27.30 7.29 8.56
CA TRP A 544 26.51 6.96 9.74
C TRP A 544 27.18 5.83 10.52
N PHE A 545 27.32 6.01 11.84
CA PHE A 545 28.01 5.08 12.72
C PHE A 545 27.09 4.57 13.82
N ASP A 546 27.19 3.28 14.15
CA ASP A 546 26.43 2.67 15.23
C ASP A 546 26.92 3.22 16.59
N THR A 547 26.02 3.84 17.35
CA THR A 547 26.34 4.46 18.66
C THR A 547 26.61 3.45 19.79
N GLY A 548 26.47 2.15 19.52
CA GLY A 548 26.42 1.09 20.53
C GLY A 548 25.08 0.97 21.26
N VAL A 549 24.18 1.95 21.16
CA VAL A 549 22.84 1.88 21.75
C VAL A 549 21.93 1.06 20.83
N ASN A 550 21.59 -0.14 21.26
CA ASN A 550 20.72 -1.07 20.55
C ASN A 550 19.82 -1.84 21.53
N GLY A 551 18.81 -2.54 21.00
CA GLY A 551 17.86 -3.29 21.81
C GLY A 551 16.88 -4.15 21.01
N GLY A 552 15.92 -4.70 21.73
CA GLY A 552 14.92 -5.65 21.24
C GLY A 552 15.17 -7.12 21.62
N PRO A 553 14.16 -8.00 21.49
CA PRO A 553 12.85 -7.70 20.91
C PRO A 553 11.99 -6.89 21.89
N GLU A 554 11.56 -5.71 21.44
CA GLU A 554 10.53 -4.92 22.10
C GLU A 554 9.16 -5.62 21.99
N VAL A 555 8.19 -5.14 22.76
CA VAL A 555 6.82 -5.69 22.79
C VAL A 555 5.84 -4.63 22.31
N PRO A 556 5.53 -4.59 20.99
CA PRO A 556 4.55 -3.64 20.46
C PRO A 556 3.16 -3.85 21.03
N VAL A 557 2.43 -2.75 21.22
CA VAL A 557 1.02 -2.74 21.62
C VAL A 557 0.15 -2.33 20.44
N TRP A 558 -1.08 -2.87 20.35
CA TRP A 558 -2.01 -2.50 19.29
C TRP A 558 -2.78 -1.23 19.68
N ASN A 559 -2.63 -0.15 18.92
CA ASN A 559 -3.22 1.16 19.24
C ASN A 559 -4.66 1.37 18.73
N GLY A 560 -5.17 0.43 17.92
CA GLY A 560 -6.46 0.50 17.25
C GLY A 560 -6.35 0.47 15.73
N SER A 561 -5.22 0.93 15.18
CA SER A 561 -4.93 0.99 13.73
C SER A 561 -3.69 0.21 13.35
N GLU A 562 -2.65 0.26 14.18
CA GLU A 562 -1.34 -0.35 13.95
C GLU A 562 -0.71 -0.83 15.28
N TRP A 563 0.44 -1.50 15.19
CA TRP A 563 1.28 -1.85 16.34
C TRP A 563 2.29 -0.73 16.60
N GLU A 564 2.41 -0.30 17.86
CA GLU A 564 3.32 0.77 18.27
C GLU A 564 4.24 0.38 19.44
N TYR A 565 5.43 0.98 19.48
CA TYR A 565 6.28 1.04 20.67
C TYR A 565 7.21 2.26 20.62
N SER A 566 7.66 2.76 21.77
CA SER A 566 8.61 3.88 21.84
C SER A 566 9.97 3.43 22.37
N VAL A 567 11.04 3.98 21.78
CA VAL A 567 12.43 3.76 22.19
C VAL A 567 13.11 5.08 22.47
N SER A 568 14.01 5.10 23.46
CA SER A 568 14.81 6.27 23.83
C SER A 568 16.30 6.01 23.57
N TYR A 569 17.01 7.09 23.24
CA TYR A 569 18.46 7.17 23.34
C TYR A 569 18.83 7.66 24.76
N PRO A 570 19.94 7.23 25.37
CA PRO A 570 20.37 7.71 26.68
C PRO A 570 20.51 9.24 26.72
N SER A 571 19.86 9.87 27.69
CA SER A 571 19.90 11.32 27.86
C SER A 571 21.31 11.81 28.24
N PHE A 572 21.78 12.90 27.63
CA PHE A 572 23.10 13.47 27.87
C PHE A 572 23.05 15.00 28.02
N ILE A 573 24.11 15.62 28.51
CA ILE A 573 24.19 17.09 28.60
C ILE A 573 24.70 17.63 27.26
N GLY A 574 23.92 18.48 26.60
CA GLY A 574 24.26 19.03 25.29
C GLY A 574 25.38 20.07 25.37
N THR A 575 26.41 19.90 24.54
CA THR A 575 27.54 20.82 24.40
C THR A 575 27.57 21.46 23.02
N SER A 576 28.31 22.55 22.84
CA SER A 576 28.59 23.13 21.51
C SER A 576 29.25 22.14 20.52
N LEU A 577 29.87 21.04 20.99
CA LEU A 577 30.38 19.96 20.13
C LEU A 577 29.27 19.01 19.61
N ASP A 578 28.06 19.09 20.15
CA ASP A 578 26.91 18.31 19.71
C ASP A 578 26.05 19.04 18.67
N SER A 579 26.33 20.33 18.42
CA SER A 579 25.66 21.13 17.42
C SER A 579 26.00 20.65 16.00
N GLY A 580 24.98 20.41 15.17
CA GLY A 580 25.11 19.86 13.83
C GLY A 580 25.16 18.33 13.77
N LYS A 581 25.23 17.62 14.90
CA LYS A 581 25.12 16.15 14.94
C LYS A 581 23.74 15.69 14.47
N LYS A 582 23.68 14.55 13.80
CA LYS A 582 22.44 13.91 13.37
C LYS A 582 22.27 12.53 14.00
N TYR A 583 21.06 12.25 14.47
CA TYR A 583 20.66 10.97 15.04
C TYR A 583 19.53 10.35 14.24
N ARG A 584 19.60 9.04 13.99
CA ARG A 584 18.52 8.26 13.39
C ARG A 584 18.35 6.92 14.08
N LEU A 585 17.11 6.42 14.07
CA LEU A 585 16.80 5.05 14.44
C LEU A 585 16.91 4.14 13.22
N VAL A 586 17.55 2.98 13.41
CA VAL A 586 17.53 1.85 12.48
C VAL A 586 16.73 0.74 13.15
N ILE A 587 15.72 0.17 12.48
CA ILE A 587 14.90 -0.93 13.02
C ILE A 587 14.83 -2.12 12.09
N ALA A 588 14.63 -3.32 12.64
CA ALA A 588 14.54 -4.55 11.87
C ALA A 588 13.73 -5.64 12.57
N THR A 589 13.44 -6.69 11.81
CA THR A 589 12.67 -7.86 12.25
C THR A 589 13.50 -8.90 13.02
N THR A 590 14.82 -8.80 12.99
CA THR A 590 15.75 -9.61 13.81
C THR A 590 17.00 -8.81 14.17
N ALA A 591 17.70 -9.21 15.23
CA ALA A 591 19.01 -8.66 15.58
C ALA A 591 20.07 -8.83 14.47
N SER A 592 19.97 -9.89 13.64
CA SER A 592 20.86 -10.07 12.48
C SER A 592 20.54 -9.10 11.35
N ASN A 593 19.25 -8.78 11.15
CA ASN A 593 18.80 -7.88 10.09
C ASN A 593 19.20 -6.41 10.36
N LEU A 594 19.49 -6.03 11.61
CA LEU A 594 20.10 -4.73 11.97
C LEU A 594 21.54 -4.54 11.42
N ALA A 595 22.20 -5.61 10.98
CA ALA A 595 23.53 -5.54 10.38
C ALA A 595 23.50 -5.40 8.84
N ASP A 596 22.34 -5.62 8.20
CA ASP A 596 22.18 -5.54 6.76
C ASP A 596 21.28 -4.35 6.38
N ALA A 597 21.81 -3.42 5.59
CA ALA A 597 21.09 -2.24 5.12
C ALA A 597 19.94 -2.56 4.15
N ASN A 598 19.85 -3.79 3.63
CA ASN A 598 18.74 -4.26 2.81
C ASN A 598 17.60 -4.87 3.66
N CYS A 599 17.88 -5.19 4.94
CA CYS A 599 16.96 -5.87 5.86
C CYS A 599 16.60 -5.04 7.10
N SER A 600 17.09 -3.82 7.18
CA SER A 600 16.74 -2.84 8.20
C SER A 600 16.11 -1.60 7.56
N PHE A 601 15.19 -0.99 8.29
CA PHE A 601 14.49 0.22 7.90
C PHE A 601 15.10 1.44 8.61
N THR A 602 15.21 2.54 7.88
CA THR A 602 15.47 3.89 8.40
C THR A 602 14.57 4.87 7.67
N ASP A 603 13.95 5.79 8.40
CA ASP A 603 13.31 6.95 7.78
C ASP A 603 14.38 7.88 7.16
N ALA A 604 13.98 8.63 6.13
CA ALA A 604 14.74 9.76 5.60
C ALA A 604 14.75 10.96 6.57
N THR A 605 13.75 11.07 7.44
CA THR A 605 13.74 12.03 8.55
C THR A 605 14.77 11.64 9.62
N VAL A 606 15.53 12.62 10.11
CA VAL A 606 16.56 12.42 11.15
C VAL A 606 16.58 13.61 12.12
N ILE A 607 16.95 13.39 13.38
CA ILE A 607 17.06 14.46 14.39
C ILE A 607 18.41 15.16 14.19
N THR A 608 18.41 16.42 13.76
CA THR A 608 19.61 17.27 13.63
C THR A 608 19.68 18.24 14.81
N LEU A 609 20.58 18.01 15.76
CA LEU A 609 20.71 18.86 16.94
C LEU A 609 21.25 20.25 16.58
N THR A 610 20.60 21.29 17.07
CA THR A 610 21.21 22.63 17.18
C THR A 610 21.46 22.91 18.66
N VAL A 611 22.71 22.91 19.08
CA VAL A 611 23.11 23.26 20.45
C VAL A 611 23.84 24.59 20.42
N ASP A 612 23.37 25.56 21.20
CA ASP A 612 23.98 26.89 21.32
C ASP A 612 23.76 27.45 22.72
N SER A 613 24.55 28.46 23.08
CA SER A 613 24.46 29.19 24.32
C SER A 613 23.12 29.96 24.43
N CYS A 614 22.20 29.47 25.26
CA CYS A 614 20.98 30.22 25.66
C CYS A 614 21.31 31.37 26.64
N LEU A 615 22.40 32.10 26.40
CA LEU A 615 22.78 33.28 27.16
C LEU A 615 21.85 34.42 26.78
N ILE A 616 20.70 34.46 27.47
CA ILE A 616 19.80 35.61 27.47
C ILE A 616 20.63 36.87 27.73
N LEU A 617 20.43 37.88 26.88
CA LEU A 617 21.28 39.06 26.78
C LEU A 617 21.74 39.67 28.12
N PRO A 618 23.03 40.07 28.24
CA PRO A 618 23.54 40.84 29.38
C PRO A 618 22.84 42.19 29.61
N THR A 619 22.02 42.64 28.66
CA THR A 619 21.29 43.90 28.68
C THR A 619 20.06 43.84 29.60
N ASP A 620 20.18 44.47 30.77
CA ASP A 620 19.12 44.71 31.74
C ASP A 620 18.52 46.12 31.61
N PHE A 621 17.24 46.25 31.99
CA PHE A 621 16.61 47.56 32.23
C PHE A 621 17.02 48.09 33.62
N ILE A 622 17.94 49.05 33.67
CA ILE A 622 18.24 49.82 34.89
C ILE A 622 17.01 50.65 35.30
N GLY A 623 16.32 51.23 34.32
CA GLY A 623 15.23 52.16 34.58
C GLY A 623 14.19 52.16 33.47
N PHE A 624 12.94 52.39 33.88
CA PHE A 624 11.86 52.79 32.99
C PHE A 624 10.94 53.74 33.76
N THR A 625 10.66 54.89 33.15
CA THR A 625 9.89 55.99 33.72
C THR A 625 9.10 56.67 32.60
N GLY A 626 8.09 57.46 32.96
CA GLY A 626 7.43 58.33 32.01
C GLY A 626 6.71 59.46 32.69
N HIS A 627 6.39 60.49 31.90
CA HIS A 627 5.79 61.73 32.33
C HIS A 627 4.53 62.01 31.51
N ALA A 628 3.46 62.41 32.18
CA ALA A 628 2.22 62.83 31.52
C ALA A 628 2.23 64.34 31.32
N GLY A 629 2.51 64.77 30.08
CA GLY A 629 2.34 66.15 29.65
C GLY A 629 0.85 66.51 29.44
N ASN A 630 0.59 67.71 28.94
CA ASN A 630 -0.78 68.19 28.72
C ASN A 630 -1.53 67.43 27.61
N THR A 631 -0.81 66.81 26.66
CA THR A 631 -1.39 66.16 25.46
C THR A 631 -0.66 64.88 25.03
N ALA A 632 0.34 64.41 25.78
CA ALA A 632 1.19 63.28 25.39
C ALA A 632 1.79 62.57 26.63
N ILE A 633 2.21 61.31 26.44
CA ILE A 633 3.04 60.58 27.40
C ILE A 633 4.48 60.50 26.88
N ASP A 634 5.42 61.09 27.61
CA ASP A 634 6.85 60.91 27.39
C ASP A 634 7.33 59.67 28.15
N LEU A 635 7.99 58.74 27.46
CA LEU A 635 8.58 57.53 28.02
C LEU A 635 10.10 57.61 27.94
N THR A 636 10.78 57.14 28.99
CA THR A 636 12.25 57.06 29.07
C THR A 636 12.66 55.74 29.69
N TRP A 637 13.54 54.98 29.02
CA TRP A 637 14.18 53.79 29.61
C TRP A 637 15.69 53.88 29.53
N THR A 638 16.34 53.19 30.47
CA THR A 638 17.80 53.10 30.59
C THR A 638 18.18 51.63 30.68
N THR A 639 19.15 51.23 29.87
CA THR A 639 19.71 49.87 29.81
C THR A 639 21.21 49.88 30.13
N ASN A 640 21.78 48.71 30.45
CA ASN A 640 23.23 48.50 30.53
C ASN A 640 23.72 47.58 29.41
N GLN A 641 25.05 47.51 29.21
CA GLN A 641 25.73 46.38 28.55
C GLN A 641 25.12 45.94 27.20
N GLU A 642 25.04 46.85 26.23
CA GLU A 642 24.47 46.59 24.90
C GLU A 642 25.51 46.01 23.91
N PHE A 643 26.00 44.81 24.19
CA PHE A 643 27.05 44.15 23.40
C PHE A 643 26.61 43.67 22.01
N ALA A 644 25.30 43.63 21.72
CA ALA A 644 24.72 43.19 20.45
C ALA A 644 23.77 44.25 19.85
N PRO A 645 23.36 44.15 18.58
CA PRO A 645 22.31 44.99 17.99
C PRO A 645 20.92 44.52 18.44
N LEU A 646 20.10 45.42 19.00
CA LEU A 646 18.86 45.06 19.72
C LEU A 646 17.68 45.93 19.27
N GLN A 647 16.46 45.46 19.53
CA GLN A 647 15.24 46.21 19.33
C GLN A 647 14.47 46.41 20.63
N TYR A 648 14.11 47.66 20.92
CA TYR A 648 13.19 48.06 21.98
C TYR A 648 11.83 48.37 21.38
N ILE A 649 10.90 47.42 21.50
CA ILE A 649 9.52 47.60 21.05
C ILE A 649 8.75 48.26 22.19
N VAL A 650 8.21 49.46 21.94
CA VAL A 650 7.33 50.18 22.86
C VAL A 650 5.93 49.60 22.72
N GLU A 651 5.38 49.05 23.79
CA GLU A 651 4.06 48.44 23.81
C GLU A 651 3.08 49.21 24.70
N LYS A 652 1.83 49.36 24.24
CA LYS A 652 0.75 50.08 24.92
C LYS A 652 -0.47 49.18 25.14
N SER A 653 -1.15 49.37 26.26
CA SER A 653 -2.41 48.68 26.61
C SER A 653 -3.43 49.65 27.20
N THR A 654 -4.71 49.31 27.14
CA THR A 654 -5.82 50.04 27.79
C THR A 654 -6.47 49.25 28.93
N ASP A 655 -6.19 47.95 29.06
CA ASP A 655 -6.72 47.05 30.09
C ASP A 655 -5.64 46.49 31.03
N GLY A 656 -4.36 46.68 30.71
CA GLY A 656 -3.21 46.15 31.46
C GLY A 656 -2.89 44.69 31.15
N VAL A 657 -3.57 44.08 30.17
CA VAL A 657 -3.43 42.65 29.80
C VAL A 657 -3.02 42.52 28.34
N HIS A 658 -3.77 43.15 27.43
CA HIS A 658 -3.52 43.09 25.99
C HIS A 658 -2.66 44.29 25.58
N PHE A 659 -1.40 44.01 25.23
CA PHE A 659 -0.41 44.99 24.81
C PHE A 659 -0.21 44.93 23.29
N LEU A 660 -0.20 46.10 22.65
CA LEU A 660 0.03 46.28 21.22
C LEU A 660 1.31 47.12 21.00
N PRO A 661 2.17 46.77 20.02
CA PRO A 661 3.33 47.59 19.68
C PRO A 661 2.91 48.92 19.05
N ILE A 662 3.52 50.02 19.50
CA ILE A 662 3.28 51.38 18.96
C ILE A 662 4.54 52.02 18.36
N ALA A 663 5.73 51.50 18.67
CA ALA A 663 6.99 51.88 18.03
C ALA A 663 8.07 50.82 18.26
N THR A 664 9.13 50.87 17.45
CA THR A 664 10.38 50.13 17.67
C THR A 664 11.55 51.11 17.62
N VAL A 665 12.45 51.03 18.59
CA VAL A 665 13.68 51.81 18.67
C VAL A 665 14.87 50.85 18.69
N ASN A 666 15.81 51.02 17.77
CA ASN A 666 17.03 50.20 17.72
C ASN A 666 18.01 50.66 18.81
N SER A 667 18.82 49.72 19.34
CA SER A 667 19.88 50.07 20.29
C SER A 667 21.00 50.89 19.66
N TYR A 668 21.73 51.64 20.49
CA TYR A 668 22.94 52.36 20.06
C TYR A 668 24.11 51.43 19.75
N HIS A 669 24.07 50.17 20.21
CA HIS A 669 25.11 49.14 20.00
C HIS A 669 26.52 49.68 20.25
N ASN A 670 26.70 50.26 21.43
CA ASN A 670 27.99 50.70 21.93
C ASN A 670 28.20 50.17 23.34
N ASN A 671 29.44 49.80 23.67
CA ASN A 671 29.78 49.15 24.95
C ASN A 671 29.87 50.17 26.10
N GLN A 672 28.93 51.11 26.16
CA GLN A 672 28.79 52.05 27.26
C GLN A 672 28.23 51.35 28.51
N PRO A 673 28.58 51.81 29.73
CA PRO A 673 28.02 51.25 30.96
C PRO A 673 26.49 51.32 31.01
N THR A 674 25.92 52.40 30.44
CA THR A 674 24.49 52.67 30.39
C THR A 674 24.09 53.41 29.12
N ASN A 675 22.99 53.01 28.48
CA ASN A 675 22.35 53.74 27.38
C ASN A 675 20.93 54.18 27.75
N GLN A 676 20.46 55.31 27.21
CA GLN A 676 19.16 55.90 27.56
C GLN A 676 18.37 56.30 26.31
N TYR A 677 17.09 55.96 26.31
CA TYR A 677 16.18 56.07 25.18
C TYR A 677 14.91 56.82 25.55
N TYR A 678 14.28 57.41 24.54
CA TYR A 678 13.13 58.29 24.67
C TYR A 678 12.08 57.97 23.60
N TYR A 679 10.80 58.06 23.96
CA TYR A 679 9.68 57.97 23.02
C TYR A 679 8.47 58.75 23.53
N THR A 680 7.83 59.54 22.68
CA THR A 680 6.63 60.33 23.04
C THR A 680 5.40 59.80 22.32
N ASP A 681 4.42 59.29 23.08
CA ASP A 681 3.10 58.93 22.56
C ASP A 681 2.18 60.15 22.58
N ASN A 682 1.85 60.66 21.39
CA ASN A 682 0.95 61.81 21.19
C ASN A 682 -0.54 61.42 21.10
N SER A 683 -0.89 60.17 21.40
CA SER A 683 -2.29 59.73 21.43
C SER A 683 -3.06 60.37 22.59
N PRO A 684 -4.30 60.86 22.41
CA PRO A 684 -5.13 61.32 23.51
C PRO A 684 -5.44 60.18 24.49
N ILE A 685 -5.38 60.51 25.79
CA ILE A 685 -5.65 59.59 26.90
C ILE A 685 -7.13 59.75 27.30
N ALA A 686 -7.96 58.76 26.98
CA ALA A 686 -9.41 58.82 27.22
C ALA A 686 -9.90 58.00 28.43
N ASN A 687 -8.96 57.42 29.22
CA ASN A 687 -9.20 56.52 30.36
C ASN A 687 -7.83 56.23 31.05
N THR A 688 -7.63 55.04 31.60
CA THR A 688 -6.30 54.49 31.93
C THR A 688 -5.53 54.09 30.66
N VAL A 689 -4.22 54.30 30.64
CA VAL A 689 -3.30 53.69 29.66
C VAL A 689 -2.09 53.08 30.36
N TYR A 690 -1.60 51.97 29.82
CA TYR A 690 -0.45 51.22 30.34
C TYR A 690 0.63 51.13 29.28
N TYR A 691 1.91 51.17 29.69
CA TYR A 691 3.06 51.05 28.79
C TYR A 691 4.11 50.11 29.36
N ARG A 692 4.81 49.39 28.48
CA ARG A 692 6.02 48.61 28.78
C ARG A 692 6.97 48.62 27.58
N ILE A 693 8.23 48.29 27.81
CA ILE A 693 9.22 48.10 26.75
C ILE A 693 9.51 46.60 26.65
N LYS A 694 9.49 46.08 25.42
CA LYS A 694 9.96 44.73 25.09
C LYS A 694 11.31 44.84 24.39
N LEU A 695 12.38 44.51 25.11
CA LEU A 695 13.67 44.21 24.50
C LEU A 695 13.53 42.91 23.72
N SER A 696 14.04 42.87 22.49
CA SER A 696 13.92 41.73 21.56
C SER A 696 15.22 41.48 20.80
N ASP A 697 15.59 40.22 20.65
CA ASP A 697 16.77 39.74 19.91
C ASP A 697 16.52 38.34 19.33
N HIS A 698 16.54 38.20 18.01
CA HIS A 698 16.40 36.95 17.24
C HIS A 698 15.33 35.92 17.71
N GLY A 699 14.28 36.39 18.38
CA GLY A 699 13.17 35.56 18.92
C GLY A 699 13.08 35.56 20.44
N ASN A 700 14.21 35.77 21.14
CA ASN A 700 14.26 36.00 22.58
C ASN A 700 13.76 37.41 22.93
N TYR A 701 13.16 37.57 24.12
CA TYR A 701 12.68 38.88 24.58
C TYR A 701 12.63 39.03 26.10
N LYS A 702 12.66 40.27 26.57
CA LYS A 702 12.56 40.66 27.98
C LYS A 702 11.71 41.92 28.13
N TYR A 703 10.82 41.94 29.11
CA TYR A 703 9.97 43.11 29.38
C TYR A 703 10.54 43.99 30.50
N SER A 704 10.37 45.30 30.37
CA SER A 704 10.47 46.22 31.50
C SER A 704 9.23 46.13 32.41
N LYS A 705 9.28 46.76 33.59
CA LYS A 705 8.09 46.94 34.44
C LYS A 705 6.99 47.68 33.66
N THR A 706 5.72 47.42 33.96
CA THR A 706 4.62 48.20 33.38
C THR A 706 4.47 49.54 34.11
N LEU A 707 4.28 50.63 33.35
CA LEU A 707 3.85 51.94 33.84
C LEU A 707 2.35 52.12 33.58
N GLN A 708 1.68 52.91 34.41
CA GLN A 708 0.25 53.23 34.30
C GLN A 708 0.06 54.74 34.39
N PHE A 709 -0.75 55.30 33.50
CA PHE A 709 -1.20 56.70 33.53
C PHE A 709 -2.73 56.75 33.51
N LEU A 710 -3.28 57.82 34.09
CA LEU A 710 -4.71 58.05 34.27
C LEU A 710 -5.04 59.46 33.79
N GLU A 711 -6.14 59.62 33.05
CA GLU A 711 -6.64 60.93 32.64
C GLU A 711 -7.00 61.81 33.85
N LYS A 712 -6.62 63.09 33.82
CA LYS A 712 -7.06 64.09 34.81
C LYS A 712 -8.53 64.47 34.55
N SER A 713 -9.46 63.70 35.13
CA SER A 713 -10.89 64.00 35.10
C SER A 713 -11.19 65.45 35.52
N GLN A 714 -12.14 66.11 34.84
CA GLN A 714 -12.58 67.51 35.06
C GLN A 714 -13.37 67.73 36.38
N GLY A 715 -12.86 67.22 37.50
CA GLY A 715 -13.28 67.63 38.84
C GLY A 715 -14.60 67.06 39.38
N LEU A 716 -15.26 66.12 38.69
CA LEU A 716 -16.49 65.48 39.15
C LEU A 716 -16.28 63.97 39.42
N SER A 717 -16.52 63.50 40.64
CA SER A 717 -16.34 62.08 41.00
C SER A 717 -17.26 61.61 42.13
N PHE A 718 -17.52 60.30 42.20
CA PHE A 718 -18.20 59.69 43.36
C PHE A 718 -17.23 59.54 44.54
N GLY A 719 -17.64 60.02 45.71
CA GLY A 719 -16.99 59.72 46.98
C GLY A 719 -17.42 58.37 47.56
N SER A 720 -17.70 58.33 48.87
CA SER A 720 -18.28 57.15 49.50
C SER A 720 -19.73 56.90 49.05
N THR A 721 -20.16 55.64 49.07
CA THR A 721 -21.49 55.21 48.61
C THR A 721 -21.97 54.01 49.42
N ALA A 722 -23.16 54.10 50.03
CA ALA A 722 -23.78 52.98 50.72
C ALA A 722 -24.25 51.93 49.70
N ASN A 723 -23.54 50.80 49.62
CA ASN A 723 -23.78 49.77 48.61
C ASN A 723 -23.36 48.38 49.14
N PRO A 724 -24.27 47.39 49.27
CA PRO A 724 -25.70 47.46 49.00
C PRO A 724 -26.46 48.42 49.93
N PHE A 725 -27.60 48.94 49.47
CA PHE A 725 -28.51 49.76 50.28
C PHE A 725 -29.83 49.02 50.56
N LYS A 726 -30.34 49.14 51.80
CA LYS A 726 -31.69 48.64 52.18
C LYS A 726 -32.72 49.78 52.22
N GLY A 727 -32.42 50.84 52.97
CA GLY A 727 -33.23 52.04 53.09
C GLY A 727 -33.06 53.03 51.94
N ALA A 728 -32.78 54.29 52.30
CA ALA A 728 -32.47 55.37 51.37
C ALA A 728 -31.11 55.14 50.68
N LEU A 729 -30.96 55.67 49.47
CA LEU A 729 -29.72 55.59 48.69
C LEU A 729 -28.82 56.77 49.06
N GLN A 730 -27.70 56.49 49.74
CA GLN A 730 -26.76 57.49 50.25
C GLN A 730 -25.44 57.46 49.48
N PHE A 731 -24.98 58.62 49.01
CA PHE A 731 -23.77 58.76 48.22
C PHE A 731 -23.17 60.17 48.32
N GLU A 732 -21.85 60.28 48.13
CA GLU A 732 -21.16 61.56 48.02
C GLU A 732 -20.77 61.85 46.58
N ILE A 733 -20.85 63.12 46.18
CA ILE A 733 -20.27 63.65 44.94
C ILE A 733 -19.24 64.71 45.28
N ASN A 734 -18.01 64.52 44.82
CA ASN A 734 -17.00 65.56 44.83
C ASN A 734 -17.16 66.38 43.54
N SER A 735 -17.24 67.71 43.67
CA SER A 735 -17.24 68.67 42.56
C SER A 735 -16.10 69.66 42.76
N ALA A 736 -15.35 70.01 41.72
CA ALA A 736 -14.31 71.03 41.81
C ALA A 736 -14.88 72.46 41.99
N GLN A 737 -16.13 72.69 41.60
CA GLN A 737 -16.73 74.04 41.54
C GLN A 737 -18.23 74.01 41.84
N ASN A 738 -18.78 75.15 42.26
CA ASN A 738 -20.21 75.31 42.53
C ASN A 738 -20.99 75.18 41.21
N THR A 739 -21.94 74.25 41.13
CA THR A 739 -22.63 73.89 39.89
C THR A 739 -23.99 73.23 40.17
N THR A 740 -24.79 72.98 39.13
CA THR A 740 -26.05 72.21 39.25
C THR A 740 -25.89 70.87 38.55
N ALA A 741 -26.26 69.80 39.26
CA ALA A 741 -26.18 68.43 38.78
C ALA A 741 -27.57 67.81 38.62
N GLY A 742 -27.81 67.15 37.49
CA GLY A 742 -28.89 66.18 37.34
C GLY A 742 -28.47 64.83 37.88
N ILE A 743 -29.41 64.10 38.49
CA ILE A 743 -29.17 62.77 39.06
C ILE A 743 -30.30 61.83 38.65
N TRP A 744 -29.94 60.66 38.12
CA TRP A 744 -30.88 59.61 37.70
C TRP A 744 -30.55 58.30 38.43
N VAL A 745 -31.59 57.61 38.89
CA VAL A 745 -31.51 56.19 39.26
C VAL A 745 -32.22 55.40 38.16
N ILE A 746 -31.47 54.53 37.49
CA ILE A 746 -31.89 53.80 36.29
C ILE A 746 -31.89 52.30 36.60
N ASP A 747 -32.90 51.55 36.16
CA ASP A 747 -32.93 50.09 36.34
C ASP A 747 -32.08 49.33 35.29
N GLN A 748 -32.03 48.00 35.40
CA GLN A 748 -31.28 47.14 34.47
C GLN A 748 -31.79 47.19 33.02
N LEU A 749 -33.01 47.68 32.80
CA LEU A 749 -33.65 47.81 31.49
C LEU A 749 -33.51 49.23 30.92
N GLY A 750 -32.69 50.08 31.55
CA GLY A 750 -32.48 51.47 31.12
C GLY A 750 -33.60 52.44 31.50
N ARG A 751 -34.59 52.01 32.29
CA ARG A 751 -35.74 52.85 32.67
C ARG A 751 -35.37 53.74 33.85
N THR A 752 -35.65 55.04 33.73
CA THR A 752 -35.44 55.99 34.83
C THR A 752 -36.51 55.78 35.92
N MET A 753 -36.07 55.33 37.09
CA MET A 753 -36.92 55.06 38.26
C MET A 753 -37.14 56.33 39.10
N SER A 754 -36.17 57.24 39.10
CA SER A 754 -36.27 58.56 39.73
C SER A 754 -35.23 59.51 39.14
N GLN A 755 -35.59 60.80 39.01
CA GLN A 755 -34.70 61.88 38.62
C GLN A 755 -34.77 63.02 39.65
N TYR A 756 -33.63 63.63 39.93
CA TYR A 756 -33.48 64.78 40.82
C TYR A 756 -32.55 65.83 40.18
N THR A 757 -32.63 67.07 40.64
CA THR A 757 -31.68 68.13 40.32
C THR A 757 -31.22 68.76 41.62
N VAL A 758 -29.90 68.88 41.81
CA VAL A 758 -29.29 69.37 43.06
C VAL A 758 -28.18 70.37 42.75
N THR A 759 -28.01 71.38 43.60
CA THR A 759 -26.83 72.24 43.56
C THR A 759 -25.70 71.56 44.32
N LEU A 760 -24.55 71.39 43.66
CA LEU A 760 -23.31 70.92 44.25
C LEU A 760 -22.41 72.13 44.56
N ASN A 761 -21.81 72.16 45.74
CA ASN A 761 -20.74 73.08 46.07
C ASN A 761 -19.38 72.50 45.66
N SER A 762 -18.35 73.35 45.56
CA SER A 762 -16.96 72.91 45.49
C SER A 762 -16.59 72.07 46.72
N GLY A 763 -15.86 70.98 46.51
CA GLY A 763 -15.58 69.97 47.52
C GLY A 763 -16.61 68.84 47.55
N ARG A 764 -16.88 68.31 48.75
CA ARG A 764 -17.65 67.07 48.99
C ARG A 764 -19.12 67.38 49.27
N ASN A 765 -20.01 66.76 48.52
CA ASN A 765 -21.47 66.92 48.66
C ASN A 765 -22.10 65.57 49.05
N PRO A 766 -22.46 65.35 50.32
CA PRO A 766 -23.23 64.18 50.74
C PRO A 766 -24.70 64.33 50.30
N LEU A 767 -25.24 63.30 49.65
CA LEU A 767 -26.58 63.28 49.06
C LEU A 767 -27.35 62.03 49.49
N VAL A 768 -28.65 62.19 49.68
CA VAL A 768 -29.57 61.13 50.08
C VAL A 768 -30.80 61.16 49.18
N ILE A 769 -31.02 60.08 48.44
CA ILE A 769 -32.28 59.83 47.72
C ILE A 769 -33.18 58.99 48.63
N PRO A 770 -34.36 59.49 49.05
CA PRO A 770 -35.26 58.76 49.95
C PRO A 770 -35.67 57.39 49.42
N ALA A 771 -35.92 56.45 50.34
CA ALA A 771 -36.51 55.17 49.98
C ALA A 771 -37.96 55.38 49.52
N SER A 772 -38.23 55.13 48.24
CA SER A 772 -39.59 54.97 47.74
C SER A 772 -39.88 53.49 47.47
N GLU A 773 -41.15 53.10 47.56
CA GLU A 773 -41.63 51.76 47.23
C GLU A 773 -41.38 51.36 45.76
N LYS A 774 -41.01 52.33 44.91
CA LYS A 774 -40.69 52.12 43.48
C LYS A 774 -39.37 51.38 43.24
N TYR A 775 -38.55 51.16 44.27
CA TYR A 775 -37.29 50.43 44.15
C TYR A 775 -37.43 49.00 44.71
N SER A 776 -37.64 48.02 43.84
CA SER A 776 -37.51 46.59 44.17
C SER A 776 -36.06 46.22 44.48
N ALA A 777 -35.83 45.09 45.16
CA ALA A 777 -34.48 44.53 45.30
C ALA A 777 -33.89 44.22 43.91
N GLY A 778 -32.62 44.55 43.69
CA GLY A 778 -31.97 44.43 42.38
C GLY A 778 -30.82 45.42 42.16
N ILE A 779 -30.27 45.42 40.94
CA ILE A 779 -29.20 46.32 40.50
C ILE A 779 -29.79 47.56 39.83
N TYR A 780 -29.21 48.73 40.13
CA TYR A 780 -29.52 50.03 39.52
C TYR A 780 -28.23 50.74 39.11
N THR A 781 -28.32 51.62 38.11
CA THR A 781 -27.26 52.55 37.73
C THR A 781 -27.60 53.93 38.27
N LEU A 782 -26.77 54.45 39.17
CA LEU A 782 -26.81 55.84 39.60
C LEU A 782 -25.98 56.66 38.60
N LYS A 783 -26.61 57.58 37.86
CA LYS A 783 -25.96 58.50 36.93
C LYS A 783 -26.06 59.93 37.46
N VAL A 784 -24.94 60.65 37.44
CA VAL A 784 -24.87 62.09 37.76
C VAL A 784 -24.34 62.82 36.53
N VAL A 785 -24.96 63.94 36.16
CA VAL A 785 -24.61 64.75 34.99
C VAL A 785 -24.44 66.21 35.41
N VAL A 786 -23.35 66.84 34.98
CA VAL A 786 -23.10 68.28 35.09
C VAL A 786 -22.68 68.78 33.72
N ASN A 787 -23.45 69.71 33.14
CA ASN A 787 -23.35 70.10 31.73
C ASN A 787 -23.36 68.84 30.84
N ASP A 788 -22.39 68.68 29.94
CA ASP A 788 -22.28 67.50 29.07
C ASP A 788 -21.55 66.31 29.73
N PHE A 789 -20.90 66.51 30.89
CA PHE A 789 -20.14 65.47 31.58
C PHE A 789 -21.04 64.59 32.44
N SER A 790 -20.92 63.26 32.30
CA SER A 790 -21.66 62.31 33.14
C SER A 790 -20.78 61.21 33.74
N ILE A 791 -20.99 60.94 35.03
CA ILE A 791 -20.39 59.82 35.76
C ILE A 791 -21.48 58.83 36.18
N THR A 792 -21.16 57.54 36.21
CA THR A 792 -22.07 56.46 36.62
C THR A 792 -21.45 55.55 37.69
N ARG A 793 -22.30 54.98 38.57
CA ARG A 793 -21.91 53.93 39.51
C ARG A 793 -23.03 52.90 39.67
N LYS A 794 -22.65 51.62 39.67
CA LYS A 794 -23.55 50.48 39.91
C LYS A 794 -23.90 50.37 41.39
N MET A 795 -25.18 50.44 41.70
CA MET A 795 -25.75 50.35 43.06
C MET A 795 -26.63 49.10 43.18
N VAL A 796 -26.65 48.45 44.33
CA VAL A 796 -27.44 47.24 44.59
C VAL A 796 -28.41 47.52 45.72
N LYS A 797 -29.71 47.41 45.45
CA LYS A 797 -30.73 47.40 46.50
C LYS A 797 -30.89 45.97 47.00
N ALA A 798 -30.57 45.73 48.27
CA ALA A 798 -30.86 44.45 48.90
C ALA A 798 -32.36 44.36 49.25
N SER A 799 -32.88 43.14 49.35
CA SER A 799 -34.15 42.91 50.04
C SER A 799 -34.04 43.35 51.51
N TYR A 800 -35.17 43.76 52.09
CA TYR A 800 -35.25 44.00 53.53
C TYR A 800 -34.99 42.71 54.31
#